data_AF-A0A5M8Q642-F1
#
_entry.id   AF-A0A5M8Q642-F1
#
_cell.length_a   1.000
_cell.length_b   1.000
_cell.length_c   1.000
_cell.angle_alpha   90.00
_cell.angle_beta   90.00
_cell.angle_gamma   90.00
#
_symmetry.space_group_name_H-M   'P 1'
#
loop_
_entity.id
_entity.type
_entity.pdbx_description
1 polymer ?
#
loop_
_entity_poly.entity_id
_entity_poly.type
_entity_poly.pdbx_seq_one_letter_code
_entity_poly.pdbx_strand_id
1 'polypeptide(L)'
;MPVDSRDPVIGRLIDRRYEVSERIARGGMASVYEGVDRRLDRKVAVKVMHPHLGDDPDFRERFIQEAKAAARLAHPNVVNTYDQGEDGDLAWLVMELVPSITLRDLLAERGRITAEQSLDVLEAILAGLAAAHRAGIVHRDLKPENILLAHDGRIKIGDFGLARAATANTATGKALLGTIAYLSPELVTRGVADTRSDIYAVGIMLFEMLTGTQPFTGDEPMQIAFQHANEQVPLPSSVAGDVPEGMDSLVHWATQRDPNLRPANAAEMLEEVHAVRARGLDRPTSVLPAVTEDDRSTTVIERPRKPRRGAPVEPQVVEDGGDGVATTALARRVTVRRRRGMLWLAAVLLGALLAAGIGWWFNLGPGGNATVPQVAGEPQAAAEQLLAERGIEIAGSVTEPHYDIPAGHALRTDPPAGTEIRSADSVQLVLSSGRRSLPVPEVAGLQLDQARADIEAAEFAVAEPLDEIFDASPAGTVIAGYAPDGTVLTELEELEERSPIALRVSLGPIPAAAGQSADDARAALEAAGLEADFSAEEHSADVPAGVLISVTVPSDRHMRAGDTVTGVVSLGPRMVEVPDVVGMPIPDALRAIEEAGLQPDLTTNIPEPLWGAPGADIVSQGTEAGESVVEGATVALDATY
;
A
#
# COMPACT_ATOMS: atom_id res chain seq x y z
N MET A 1 20.74 22.80 -41.61
CA MET A 1 20.55 21.62 -40.75
C MET A 1 19.20 21.02 -41.12
N PRO A 2 19.09 19.72 -41.44
CA PRO A 2 17.82 19.15 -41.83
C PRO A 2 16.93 19.08 -40.59
N VAL A 3 15.68 19.54 -40.73
CA VAL A 3 14.63 19.43 -39.71
C VAL A 3 14.31 17.94 -39.58
N ASP A 4 14.51 17.37 -38.39
CA ASP A 4 14.18 15.96 -38.14
C ASP A 4 12.67 15.78 -38.25
N SER A 5 12.23 15.05 -39.28
CA SER A 5 10.85 14.89 -39.69
C SER A 5 10.10 13.82 -38.88
N ARG A 6 10.27 13.78 -37.56
CA ARG A 6 9.79 12.65 -36.72
C ARG A 6 8.96 13.02 -35.50
N ASP A 7 8.73 14.30 -35.21
CA ASP A 7 7.86 14.74 -34.11
C ASP A 7 6.86 15.79 -34.61
N PRO A 8 5.54 15.52 -34.60
CA PRO A 8 4.52 16.41 -35.17
C PRO A 8 4.35 17.73 -34.43
N VAL A 9 4.97 17.87 -33.25
CA VAL A 9 4.87 19.06 -32.39
C VAL A 9 6.01 20.04 -32.65
N ILE A 10 7.19 19.56 -33.03
CA ILE A 10 8.38 20.40 -33.24
C ILE A 10 8.17 21.34 -34.44
N GLY A 11 8.43 22.64 -34.24
CA GLY A 11 8.21 23.69 -35.24
C GLY A 11 6.75 24.15 -35.35
N ARG A 12 5.82 23.57 -34.58
CA ARG A 12 4.42 24.01 -34.52
C ARG A 12 4.31 25.28 -33.69
N LEU A 13 3.41 26.18 -34.12
CA LEU A 13 3.01 27.36 -33.36
C LEU A 13 1.68 27.08 -32.66
N ILE A 14 1.74 26.68 -31.39
CA ILE A 14 0.58 26.35 -30.56
C ILE A 14 -0.14 27.62 -30.11
N ASP A 15 -1.46 27.64 -30.22
CA ASP A 15 -2.34 28.79 -29.94
C ASP A 15 -1.88 30.10 -30.61
N ARG A 16 -1.21 29.98 -31.75
CA ARG A 16 -0.59 31.11 -32.48
C ARG A 16 0.38 31.95 -31.62
N ARG A 17 0.90 31.40 -30.51
CA ARG A 17 1.72 32.12 -29.52
C ARG A 17 3.00 31.38 -29.14
N TYR A 18 2.91 30.08 -28.90
CA TYR A 18 4.02 29.29 -28.39
C TYR A 18 4.68 28.52 -29.53
N GLU A 19 5.88 28.92 -29.91
CA GLU A 19 6.65 28.24 -30.94
C GLU A 19 7.48 27.13 -30.29
N VAL A 20 7.21 25.88 -30.67
CA VAL A 20 7.92 24.72 -30.14
C VAL A 20 9.22 24.51 -30.91
N SER A 21 10.33 24.33 -30.20
CA SER A 21 11.67 24.29 -30.78
C SER A 21 12.34 22.92 -30.67
N GLU A 22 12.53 22.40 -29.47
CA GLU A 22 13.25 21.14 -29.21
C GLU A 22 12.52 20.31 -28.15
N ARG A 23 12.65 18.99 -28.18
CA ARG A 23 12.07 18.11 -27.16
C ARG A 23 13.06 17.92 -26.01
N ILE A 24 12.64 18.25 -24.79
CA ILE A 24 13.45 18.11 -23.57
C ILE A 24 13.34 16.69 -23.02
N ALA A 25 12.12 16.18 -22.89
CA ALA A 25 11.85 14.88 -22.27
C ALA A 25 10.63 14.20 -22.89
N ARG A 26 10.61 12.87 -22.83
CA ARG A 26 9.47 12.05 -23.24
C ARG A 26 9.00 11.21 -22.05
N GLY A 27 7.79 11.48 -21.58
CA GLY A 27 7.11 10.68 -20.55
C GLY A 27 6.10 9.70 -21.16
N GLY A 28 5.50 8.90 -20.27
CA GLY A 28 4.46 7.93 -20.65
C GLY A 28 3.13 8.56 -21.07
N MET A 29 2.80 9.74 -20.54
CA MET A 29 1.52 10.42 -20.79
C MET A 29 1.66 11.72 -21.61
N ALA A 30 2.83 12.34 -21.57
CA ALA A 30 3.11 13.60 -22.24
C ALA A 30 4.57 13.68 -22.67
N SER A 31 4.86 14.57 -23.61
CA SER A 31 6.22 14.98 -23.97
C SER A 31 6.43 16.44 -23.61
N VAL A 32 7.61 16.79 -23.13
CA VAL A 32 7.97 18.16 -22.73
C VAL A 32 8.94 18.71 -23.75
N TYR A 33 8.66 19.91 -24.24
CA TYR A 33 9.43 20.60 -25.26
C TYR A 33 9.90 21.97 -24.75
N GLU A 34 11.05 22.43 -25.23
CA GLU A 34 11.44 23.83 -25.16
C GLU A 34 10.67 24.61 -26.21
N GLY A 35 10.11 25.75 -25.83
CA GLY A 35 9.45 26.68 -26.74
C GLY A 35 9.72 28.13 -26.40
N VAL A 36 9.24 29.01 -27.28
CA VAL A 36 9.32 30.46 -27.11
C VAL A 36 7.92 31.04 -27.11
N ASP A 37 7.58 31.79 -26.07
CA ASP A 37 6.38 32.62 -26.03
C ASP A 37 6.63 33.87 -26.88
N ARG A 38 6.13 33.89 -28.12
CA ARG A 38 6.36 34.99 -29.07
C ARG A 38 5.74 36.32 -28.65
N ARG A 39 4.83 36.33 -27.66
CA ARG A 39 4.22 37.56 -27.17
C ARG A 39 5.05 38.22 -26.07
N LEU A 40 5.66 37.41 -25.20
CA LEU A 40 6.47 37.88 -24.07
C LEU A 40 7.99 37.77 -24.33
N ASP A 41 8.38 37.21 -25.47
CA ASP A 41 9.77 36.99 -25.90
C ASP A 41 10.61 36.27 -24.83
N ARG A 42 10.07 35.17 -24.30
CA ARG A 42 10.72 34.35 -23.27
C ARG A 42 10.68 32.88 -23.62
N LYS A 43 11.71 32.15 -23.19
CA LYS A 43 11.74 30.69 -23.25
C LYS A 43 10.78 30.09 -22.22
N VAL A 44 10.09 29.03 -22.61
CA VAL A 44 9.11 28.30 -21.81
C VAL A 44 9.25 26.81 -22.06
N ALA A 45 8.82 26.00 -21.10
CA ALA A 45 8.62 24.57 -21.32
C ALA A 45 7.16 24.34 -21.72
N VAL A 46 6.93 23.54 -22.75
CA VAL A 46 5.61 23.20 -23.27
C VAL A 46 5.41 21.70 -23.14
N LYS A 47 4.54 21.29 -22.23
CA LYS A 47 4.16 19.89 -22.03
C LYS A 47 2.92 19.60 -22.88
N VAL A 48 3.04 18.63 -23.78
CA VAL A 48 2.00 18.25 -24.74
C VAL A 48 1.61 16.79 -24.50
N MET A 49 0.32 16.55 -24.34
CA MET A 49 -0.23 15.20 -24.12
C MET A 49 -0.09 14.33 -25.36
N HIS A 50 0.16 13.03 -25.19
CA HIS A 50 0.18 12.11 -26.33
C HIS A 50 -1.25 11.97 -26.91
N PRO A 51 -1.41 11.94 -28.25
CA PRO A 51 -2.74 11.92 -28.88
C PRO A 51 -3.66 10.80 -28.38
N HIS A 52 -3.12 9.61 -28.12
CA HIS A 52 -3.90 8.44 -27.67
C HIS A 52 -4.54 8.60 -26.26
N LEU A 53 -4.14 9.61 -25.48
CA LEU A 53 -4.79 9.96 -24.20
C LEU A 53 -5.71 11.18 -24.34
N GLY A 54 -5.59 11.94 -25.44
CA GLY A 54 -6.43 13.10 -25.71
C GLY A 54 -7.85 12.73 -26.16
N ASP A 55 -8.05 11.50 -26.63
CA ASP A 55 -9.34 11.00 -27.13
C ASP A 55 -10.35 10.68 -26.00
N ASP A 56 -9.89 10.43 -24.78
CA ASP A 56 -10.74 10.19 -23.60
C ASP A 56 -11.22 11.53 -23.00
N PRO A 57 -12.53 11.86 -23.10
CA PRO A 57 -13.08 13.13 -22.59
C PRO A 57 -12.91 13.30 -21.08
N ASP A 58 -13.06 12.22 -20.30
CA ASP A 58 -13.01 12.27 -18.84
C ASP A 58 -11.57 12.44 -18.34
N PHE A 59 -10.61 11.85 -19.04
CA PHE A 59 -9.19 12.05 -18.77
C PHE A 59 -8.74 13.47 -19.14
N ARG A 60 -9.19 13.97 -20.29
CA ARG A 60 -8.90 15.33 -20.75
C ARG A 60 -9.46 16.40 -19.80
N GLU A 61 -10.71 16.24 -19.34
CA GLU A 61 -11.31 17.18 -18.39
C GLU A 61 -10.56 17.20 -17.06
N ARG A 62 -10.16 16.03 -16.52
CA ARG A 62 -9.34 15.93 -15.30
C ARG A 62 -7.97 16.60 -15.46
N PHE A 63 -7.28 16.34 -16.57
CA PHE A 63 -6.00 16.96 -16.88
C PHE A 63 -6.09 18.51 -16.85
N ILE A 64 -7.14 19.06 -17.46
CA ILE A 64 -7.38 20.52 -17.47
C ILE A 64 -7.68 21.05 -16.07
N GLN A 65 -8.48 20.34 -15.26
CA GLN A 65 -8.78 20.75 -13.89
C GLN A 65 -7.53 20.74 -13.01
N GLU A 66 -6.69 19.71 -13.12
CA GLU A 66 -5.45 19.62 -12.35
C GLU A 66 -4.41 20.67 -12.82
N ALA A 67 -4.32 20.94 -14.13
CA ALA A 67 -3.49 22.02 -14.65
C ALA A 67 -3.94 23.40 -14.14
N LYS A 68 -5.25 23.65 -14.05
CA LYS A 68 -5.82 24.87 -13.47
C LYS A 68 -5.55 25.00 -11.97
N ALA A 69 -5.54 23.88 -11.24
CA ALA A 69 -5.18 23.87 -9.82
C ALA A 69 -3.69 24.22 -9.66
N ALA A 70 -2.80 23.58 -10.41
CA ALA A 70 -1.37 23.83 -10.40
C ALA A 70 -1.02 25.29 -10.79
N ALA A 71 -1.73 25.89 -11.74
CA ALA A 71 -1.54 27.29 -12.15
C ALA A 71 -1.84 28.33 -11.07
N ARG A 72 -2.60 27.97 -10.02
CA ARG A 72 -2.85 28.85 -8.86
C ARG A 72 -1.68 28.87 -7.88
N LEU A 73 -0.74 27.93 -8.01
CA LEU A 73 0.38 27.78 -7.10
C LEU A 73 1.59 28.55 -7.63
N ALA A 74 1.96 29.61 -6.93
CA ALA A 74 3.18 30.36 -7.18
C ALA A 74 4.11 30.25 -5.97
N HIS A 75 5.22 29.52 -6.13
CA HIS A 75 6.19 29.31 -5.05
C HIS A 75 7.62 29.18 -5.62
N PRO A 76 8.66 29.70 -4.95
CA PRO A 76 10.05 29.58 -5.42
C PRO A 76 10.49 28.13 -5.69
N ASN A 77 10.04 27.19 -4.87
CA ASN A 77 10.36 25.76 -4.98
C ASN A 77 9.34 24.94 -5.78
N VAL A 78 8.47 25.58 -6.56
CA VAL A 78 7.55 24.91 -7.47
C VAL A 78 7.76 25.47 -8.88
N VAL A 79 7.68 24.61 -9.89
CA VAL A 79 7.68 25.03 -11.29
C VAL A 79 6.38 25.78 -11.57
N ASN A 80 6.49 27.03 -12.00
CA ASN A 80 5.30 27.84 -12.25
C ASN A 80 4.62 27.42 -13.57
N THR A 81 3.31 27.25 -13.53
CA THR A 81 2.50 27.09 -14.74
C THR A 81 2.02 28.46 -15.22
N TYR A 82 2.22 28.77 -16.50
CA TYR A 82 1.89 30.07 -17.08
C TYR A 82 0.58 30.06 -17.86
N ASP A 83 0.31 28.98 -18.59
CA ASP A 83 -0.82 28.93 -19.51
C ASP A 83 -1.19 27.48 -19.79
N GLN A 84 -2.41 27.27 -20.26
CA GLN A 84 -2.91 25.96 -20.67
C GLN A 84 -3.94 26.13 -21.78
N GLY A 85 -4.12 25.10 -22.59
CA GLY A 85 -5.17 25.11 -23.59
C GLY A 85 -5.21 23.87 -24.46
N GLU A 86 -6.01 23.99 -25.51
CA GLU A 86 -6.25 22.95 -26.50
C GLU A 86 -6.03 23.55 -27.89
N ASP A 87 -5.40 22.80 -28.77
CA ASP A 87 -5.21 23.17 -30.18
C ASP A 87 -5.50 21.98 -31.11
N GLY A 88 -6.78 21.81 -31.44
CA GLY A 88 -7.31 20.59 -32.04
C GLY A 88 -7.36 19.46 -31.00
N ASP A 89 -6.80 18.30 -31.33
CA ASP A 89 -6.76 17.13 -30.43
C ASP A 89 -5.55 17.17 -29.46
N LEU A 90 -4.77 18.25 -29.46
CA LEU A 90 -3.60 18.42 -28.60
C LEU A 90 -3.94 19.27 -27.37
N ALA A 91 -3.98 18.63 -26.20
CA ALA A 91 -3.95 19.31 -24.91
C ALA A 91 -2.50 19.68 -24.55
N TRP A 92 -2.30 20.93 -24.12
CA TRP A 92 -0.97 21.45 -23.81
C TRP A 92 -0.96 22.31 -22.54
N LEU A 93 0.21 22.36 -21.90
CA LEU A 93 0.50 23.12 -20.70
C LEU A 93 1.83 23.87 -20.86
N VAL A 94 1.83 25.18 -20.64
CA VAL A 94 3.04 26.01 -20.68
C VAL A 94 3.50 26.29 -19.26
N MET A 95 4.78 26.01 -18.99
CA MET A 95 5.40 26.12 -17.68
C MET A 95 6.74 26.85 -17.75
N GLU A 96 7.25 27.23 -16.58
CA GLU A 96 8.61 27.77 -16.39
C GLU A 96 9.64 26.80 -16.94
N LEU A 97 10.49 27.27 -17.87
CA LEU A 97 11.65 26.51 -18.31
C LEU A 97 12.75 26.65 -17.25
N VAL A 98 13.10 25.55 -16.60
CA VAL A 98 14.18 25.50 -15.61
C VAL A 98 15.36 24.74 -16.23
N PRO A 99 16.49 25.40 -16.51
CA PRO A 99 17.73 24.71 -16.91
C PRO A 99 18.29 23.93 -15.69
N SER A 100 18.10 22.62 -15.67
CA SER A 100 18.36 21.75 -14.53
C SER A 100 18.69 20.32 -14.91
N ILE A 101 19.25 19.57 -13.96
CA ILE A 101 19.20 18.10 -13.93
C ILE A 101 18.11 17.64 -12.94
N THR A 102 17.66 16.40 -13.02
CA THR A 102 16.74 15.83 -12.01
C THR A 102 17.51 15.30 -10.80
N LEU A 103 16.83 15.13 -9.65
CA LEU A 103 17.42 14.44 -8.50
C LEU A 103 17.78 12.99 -8.85
N ARG A 104 17.00 12.33 -9.73
CA ARG A 104 17.35 11.01 -10.26
C ARG A 104 18.71 11.01 -10.94
N ASP A 105 18.98 12.00 -11.80
CA ASP A 105 20.26 12.10 -12.51
C ASP A 105 21.41 12.29 -11.51
N LEU A 106 21.21 13.12 -10.49
CA LEU A 106 22.22 13.32 -9.43
C LEU A 106 22.52 12.03 -8.66
N LEU A 107 21.49 11.27 -8.28
CA LEU A 107 21.65 10.00 -7.57
C LEU A 107 22.29 8.93 -8.46
N ALA A 108 21.98 8.90 -9.76
CA ALA A 108 22.63 8.00 -10.71
C ALA A 108 24.13 8.32 -10.88
N GLU A 109 24.51 9.60 -10.84
CA GLU A 109 25.91 10.03 -10.97
C GLU A 109 26.72 9.83 -9.68
N ARG A 110 26.14 10.15 -8.52
CA ARG A 110 26.85 10.15 -7.22
C ARG A 110 26.60 8.92 -6.35
N GLY A 111 25.60 8.11 -6.67
CA GLY A 111 25.09 7.03 -5.83
C GLY A 111 24.24 7.55 -4.67
N ARG A 112 24.85 8.30 -3.76
CA ARG A 112 24.19 8.93 -2.59
C ARG A 112 24.74 10.33 -2.33
N ILE A 113 24.00 11.14 -1.57
CA ILE A 113 24.39 12.50 -1.18
C ILE A 113 24.54 12.61 0.35
N THR A 114 25.22 13.65 0.84
CA THR A 114 25.45 13.78 2.30
C THR A 114 24.18 14.17 3.04
N ALA A 115 24.11 13.91 4.36
CA ALA A 115 22.95 14.26 5.18
C ALA A 115 22.63 15.77 5.11
N GLU A 116 23.64 16.64 5.05
CA GLU A 116 23.47 18.09 4.89
C GLU A 116 22.84 18.45 3.54
N GLN A 117 23.31 17.82 2.46
CA GLN A 117 22.76 18.03 1.12
C GLN A 117 21.32 17.50 1.04
N SER A 118 21.06 16.33 1.62
CA SER A 118 19.71 15.77 1.73
C SER A 118 18.76 16.72 2.46
N LEU A 119 19.22 17.39 3.52
CA LEU A 119 18.43 18.40 4.23
C LEU A 119 18.14 19.64 3.37
N ASP A 120 19.10 20.13 2.58
CA ASP A 120 18.87 21.25 1.66
C ASP A 120 17.81 20.91 0.61
N VAL A 121 17.88 19.69 0.04
CA VAL A 121 16.87 19.19 -0.91
C VAL A 121 15.51 19.04 -0.23
N LEU A 122 15.48 18.41 0.94
CA LEU A 122 14.28 18.16 1.72
C LEU A 122 13.56 19.45 2.12
N GLU A 123 14.31 20.47 2.57
CA GLU A 123 13.79 21.77 2.95
C GLU A 123 13.07 22.45 1.77
N ALA A 124 13.70 22.42 0.58
CA ALA A 124 13.10 22.98 -0.63
C ALA A 124 11.84 22.23 -1.08
N ILE A 125 11.87 20.89 -1.03
CA ILE A 125 10.71 20.05 -1.38
C ILE A 125 9.56 20.33 -0.42
N LEU A 126 9.79 20.26 0.89
CA LEU A 126 8.76 20.46 1.90
C LEU A 126 8.21 21.88 1.89
N ALA A 127 9.02 22.91 1.61
CA ALA A 127 8.54 24.28 1.44
C ALA A 127 7.55 24.41 0.26
N GLY A 128 7.88 23.79 -0.88
CA GLY A 128 6.98 23.75 -2.04
C GLY A 128 5.71 22.94 -1.81
N LEU A 129 5.81 21.75 -1.21
CA LEU A 129 4.65 20.93 -0.84
C LEU A 129 3.77 21.62 0.21
N ALA A 130 4.35 22.30 1.19
CA ALA A 130 3.58 23.04 2.20
C ALA A 130 2.73 24.15 1.54
N ALA A 131 3.26 24.82 0.52
CA ALA A 131 2.49 25.78 -0.27
C ALA A 131 1.35 25.11 -1.06
N ALA A 132 1.60 23.94 -1.66
CA ALA A 132 0.58 23.16 -2.36
C ALA A 132 -0.53 22.67 -1.42
N HIS A 133 -0.17 22.07 -0.27
CA HIS A 133 -1.10 21.53 0.71
C HIS A 133 -2.01 22.63 1.28
N ARG A 134 -1.48 23.83 1.55
CA ARG A 134 -2.29 25.00 1.96
C ARG A 134 -3.28 25.45 0.88
N ALA A 135 -2.95 25.23 -0.39
CA ALA A 135 -3.84 25.49 -1.51
C ALA A 135 -4.83 24.32 -1.79
N GLY A 136 -4.81 23.26 -0.97
CA GLY A 136 -5.65 22.07 -1.15
C GLY A 136 -5.19 21.16 -2.29
N ILE A 137 -3.93 21.28 -2.72
CA ILE A 137 -3.35 20.50 -3.82
C ILE A 137 -2.42 19.43 -3.24
N VAL A 138 -2.65 18.18 -3.64
CA VAL A 138 -1.79 17.01 -3.32
C VAL A 138 -1.05 16.62 -4.61
N HIS A 139 0.24 16.30 -4.50
CA HIS A 139 1.09 16.00 -5.65
C HIS A 139 0.86 14.61 -6.25
N ARG A 140 0.75 13.56 -5.41
CA ARG A 140 0.38 12.16 -5.78
C ARG A 140 1.38 11.34 -6.62
N ASP A 141 2.44 11.95 -7.14
CA ASP A 141 3.48 11.29 -7.96
C ASP A 141 4.85 11.88 -7.62
N LEU A 142 5.14 12.02 -6.34
CA LEU A 142 6.39 12.60 -5.89
C LEU A 142 7.52 11.56 -6.01
N LYS A 143 8.58 11.89 -6.76
CA LYS A 143 9.72 11.01 -7.04
C LYS A 143 10.93 11.83 -7.50
N PRO A 144 12.17 11.28 -7.47
CA PRO A 144 13.38 12.01 -7.84
C PRO A 144 13.37 12.60 -9.26
N GLU A 145 12.65 11.99 -10.20
CA GLU A 145 12.51 12.48 -11.58
C GLU A 145 11.73 13.80 -11.65
N ASN A 146 10.86 14.07 -10.67
CA ASN A 146 10.03 15.28 -10.59
C ASN A 146 10.69 16.40 -9.76
N ILE A 147 11.90 16.18 -9.24
CA ILE A 147 12.66 17.19 -8.49
C ILE A 147 13.76 17.75 -9.38
N LEU A 148 13.65 19.03 -9.72
CA LEU A 148 14.58 19.74 -10.59
C LEU A 148 15.63 20.50 -9.78
N LEU A 149 16.90 20.24 -10.09
CA LEU A 149 18.06 20.90 -9.51
C LEU A 149 18.64 21.88 -10.53
N ALA A 150 18.28 23.15 -10.40
CA ALA A 150 18.72 24.20 -11.32
C ALA A 150 20.21 24.51 -11.14
N HIS A 151 20.88 24.90 -12.22
CA HIS A 151 22.31 25.24 -12.19
C HIS A 151 22.65 26.43 -11.29
N ASP A 152 21.66 27.26 -10.94
CA ASP A 152 21.79 28.39 -10.03
C ASP A 152 21.52 28.03 -8.55
N GLY A 153 21.38 26.74 -8.25
CA GLY A 153 21.18 26.21 -6.90
C GLY A 153 19.72 26.20 -6.44
N ARG A 154 18.76 26.64 -7.27
CA ARG A 154 17.33 26.51 -6.93
C ARG A 154 16.88 25.06 -7.09
N ILE A 155 16.07 24.60 -6.14
CA ILE A 155 15.42 23.30 -6.17
C ILE A 155 13.92 23.51 -6.35
N LYS A 156 13.35 22.87 -7.38
CA LYS A 156 11.96 23.05 -7.77
C LYS A 156 11.26 21.70 -7.96
N ILE A 157 10.03 21.61 -7.46
CA ILE A 157 9.13 20.50 -7.73
C ILE A 157 8.41 20.75 -9.05
N GLY A 158 8.55 19.82 -9.99
CA GLY A 158 7.81 19.77 -11.24
C GLY A 158 6.67 18.76 -11.19
N ASP A 159 5.79 18.80 -12.19
CA ASP A 159 4.85 17.72 -12.51
C ASP A 159 3.96 17.21 -11.37
N PHE A 160 3.11 18.09 -10.81
CA PHE A 160 1.95 17.69 -10.00
C PHE A 160 1.12 16.68 -10.81
N GLY A 161 0.83 15.49 -10.26
CA GLY A 161 0.44 14.31 -11.04
C GLY A 161 -0.85 14.44 -11.85
N LEU A 162 -0.74 15.05 -13.05
CA LEU A 162 -1.86 15.50 -13.91
C LEU A 162 -2.72 14.38 -14.55
N ALA A 163 -2.56 13.13 -14.11
CA ALA A 163 -3.57 12.07 -14.23
C ALA A 163 -3.03 10.73 -13.69
N ARG A 164 -3.56 10.28 -12.56
CA ARG A 164 -3.73 8.83 -12.34
C ARG A 164 -5.22 8.53 -12.38
N ALA A 165 -5.65 7.92 -13.48
CA ALA A 165 -6.70 6.92 -13.40
C ALA A 165 -6.07 5.67 -12.77
N ALA A 166 -6.85 4.96 -11.95
CA ALA A 166 -6.53 3.65 -11.43
C ALA A 166 -6.37 2.62 -12.55
N THR A 167 -5.23 2.66 -13.26
CA THR A 167 -4.82 1.65 -14.24
C THR A 167 -3.30 1.49 -14.16
N ALA A 168 -2.88 0.69 -13.17
CA ALA A 168 -1.54 0.09 -13.17
C ALA A 168 -1.35 -0.95 -14.31
N ASN A 169 -2.40 -1.24 -15.09
CA ASN A 169 -2.44 -2.35 -16.03
C ASN A 169 -2.05 -2.04 -17.49
N THR A 170 -1.62 -0.81 -17.82
CA THR A 170 -1.42 -0.43 -19.25
C THR A 170 -0.09 0.25 -19.60
N ALA A 171 0.86 0.40 -18.67
CA ALA A 171 2.18 0.95 -18.98
C ALA A 171 3.25 -0.15 -19.11
N THR A 172 4.28 0.06 -19.93
CA THR A 172 5.40 -0.88 -20.09
C THR A 172 6.22 -1.01 -18.79
N GLY A 173 6.59 -2.24 -18.42
CA GLY A 173 7.11 -2.64 -17.10
C GLY A 173 8.14 -1.72 -16.43
N LYS A 174 9.12 -1.17 -17.16
CA LYS A 174 10.15 -0.27 -16.56
C LYS A 174 9.60 1.09 -16.09
N ALA A 175 8.58 1.64 -16.75
CA ALA A 175 7.97 2.92 -16.37
C ALA A 175 6.98 2.74 -15.21
N LEU A 176 6.34 1.58 -15.10
CA LEU A 176 5.51 1.20 -13.95
C LEU A 176 6.35 1.01 -12.68
N LEU A 177 7.50 0.35 -12.78
CA LEU A 177 8.43 0.11 -11.67
C LEU A 177 8.88 1.42 -11.00
N GLY A 178 9.20 2.46 -11.78
CA GLY A 178 9.71 3.74 -11.24
C GLY A 178 8.70 4.55 -10.42
N THR A 179 7.41 4.49 -10.74
CA THR A 179 6.36 5.19 -9.96
C THR A 179 5.91 4.37 -8.74
N ILE A 180 6.00 3.04 -8.79
CA ILE A 180 5.54 2.18 -7.69
C ILE A 180 6.52 2.22 -6.50
N ALA A 181 7.80 2.49 -6.74
CA ALA A 181 8.83 2.55 -5.70
C ALA A 181 8.69 3.70 -4.67
N TYR A 182 7.83 4.70 -4.93
CA TYR A 182 7.56 5.81 -4.00
C TYR A 182 6.10 5.84 -3.53
N LEU A 183 5.35 4.78 -3.82
CA LEU A 183 3.92 4.73 -3.59
C LEU A 183 3.61 4.55 -2.10
N SER A 184 2.66 5.33 -1.60
CA SER A 184 2.25 5.21 -0.20
C SER A 184 1.36 3.98 0.06
N PRO A 185 1.39 3.39 1.27
CA PRO A 185 0.60 2.21 1.63
C PRO A 185 -0.91 2.38 1.38
N GLU A 186 -1.46 3.55 1.70
CA GLU A 186 -2.87 3.87 1.50
C GLU A 186 -3.26 4.02 0.03
N LEU A 187 -2.33 4.45 -0.83
CA LEU A 187 -2.58 4.53 -2.26
C LEU A 187 -2.55 3.14 -2.91
N VAL A 188 -1.78 2.20 -2.36
CA VAL A 188 -1.82 0.77 -2.76
C VAL A 188 -3.11 0.09 -2.28
N THR A 189 -3.47 0.29 -1.02
CA THR A 189 -4.54 -0.48 -0.36
C THR A 189 -5.94 0.09 -0.57
N ARG A 190 -6.08 1.42 -0.57
CA ARG A 190 -7.37 2.13 -0.63
C ARG A 190 -7.55 2.91 -1.94
N GLY A 191 -6.49 3.12 -2.72
CA GLY A 191 -6.54 3.89 -3.96
C GLY A 191 -6.76 5.39 -3.76
N VAL A 192 -6.69 5.90 -2.52
CA VAL A 192 -6.90 7.30 -2.17
C VAL A 192 -5.59 7.89 -1.65
N ALA A 193 -5.21 9.07 -2.17
CA ALA A 193 -4.05 9.82 -1.72
C ALA A 193 -4.47 11.15 -1.08
N ASP A 194 -3.88 11.45 0.07
CA ASP A 194 -4.02 12.72 0.78
C ASP A 194 -2.64 13.39 0.95
N THR A 195 -2.59 14.50 1.71
CA THR A 195 -1.32 15.20 1.98
C THR A 195 -0.27 14.35 2.66
N ARG A 196 -0.65 13.29 3.38
CA ARG A 196 0.26 12.38 4.10
C ARG A 196 0.84 11.31 3.17
N SER A 197 0.21 11.08 2.02
CA SER A 197 0.76 10.25 0.94
C SER A 197 2.00 10.90 0.33
N ASP A 198 1.98 12.22 0.11
CA ASP A 198 3.16 12.96 -0.37
C ASP A 198 4.30 12.91 0.67
N ILE A 199 3.99 12.98 1.96
CA ILE A 199 4.97 12.88 3.05
C ILE A 199 5.65 11.51 3.08
N TYR A 200 4.90 10.44 2.85
CA TYR A 200 5.49 9.11 2.72
C TYR A 200 6.49 9.05 1.57
N ALA A 201 6.12 9.56 0.39
CA ALA A 201 7.02 9.61 -0.77
C ALA A 201 8.28 10.44 -0.50
N VAL A 202 8.15 11.57 0.23
CA VAL A 202 9.30 12.34 0.73
C VAL A 202 10.21 11.49 1.62
N GLY A 203 9.65 10.69 2.52
CA GLY A 203 10.40 9.79 3.40
C GLY A 203 11.20 8.73 2.62
N ILE A 204 10.58 8.14 1.59
CA ILE A 204 11.25 7.18 0.70
C ILE A 204 12.39 7.86 -0.09
N MET A 205 12.17 9.05 -0.64
CA MET A 205 13.23 9.82 -1.31
C MET A 205 14.38 10.17 -0.34
N LEU A 206 14.06 10.54 0.90
CA LEU A 206 15.08 10.83 1.92
C LEU A 206 15.92 9.59 2.23
N PHE A 207 15.29 8.43 2.40
CA PHE A 207 16.00 7.16 2.58
C PHE A 207 16.97 6.91 1.42
N GLU A 208 16.50 7.04 0.18
CA GLU A 208 17.32 6.79 -1.01
C GLU A 208 18.45 7.81 -1.16
N MET A 209 18.22 9.09 -0.87
CA MET A 209 19.29 10.11 -0.90
C MET A 209 20.43 9.79 0.06
N LEU A 210 20.11 9.20 1.23
CA LEU A 210 21.06 8.87 2.28
C LEU A 210 21.78 7.54 2.08
N THR A 211 21.10 6.54 1.53
CA THR A 211 21.65 5.17 1.37
C THR A 211 22.13 4.89 -0.05
N GLY A 212 21.61 5.60 -1.04
CA GLY A 212 21.84 5.38 -2.48
C GLY A 212 21.00 4.24 -3.07
N THR A 213 20.15 3.60 -2.27
CA THR A 213 19.28 2.50 -2.70
C THR A 213 17.87 2.73 -2.19
N GLN A 214 16.87 2.28 -2.95
CA GLN A 214 15.48 2.30 -2.49
C GLN A 214 15.29 1.30 -1.33
N PRO A 215 14.37 1.57 -0.39
CA PRO A 215 14.16 0.69 0.77
C PRO A 215 13.54 -0.66 0.40
N PHE A 216 12.79 -0.69 -0.70
CA PHE A 216 12.08 -1.87 -1.20
C PHE A 216 12.48 -2.11 -2.65
N THR A 217 12.80 -3.36 -2.97
CA THR A 217 13.21 -3.80 -4.31
C THR A 217 12.54 -5.12 -4.64
N GLY A 218 12.14 -5.29 -5.90
CA GLY A 218 11.51 -6.51 -6.39
C GLY A 218 11.55 -6.56 -7.91
N ASP A 219 11.49 -7.77 -8.46
CA ASP A 219 11.49 -7.98 -9.91
C ASP A 219 10.13 -7.60 -10.53
N GLU A 220 9.06 -7.75 -9.75
CA GLU A 220 7.70 -7.40 -10.16
C GLU A 220 7.19 -6.14 -9.44
N PRO A 221 6.48 -5.24 -10.15
CA PRO A 221 5.93 -4.03 -9.54
C PRO A 221 4.94 -4.32 -8.39
N MET A 222 4.15 -5.39 -8.50
CA MET A 222 3.21 -5.78 -7.44
C MET A 222 3.91 -6.21 -6.16
N GLN A 223 5.10 -6.80 -6.26
CA GLN A 223 5.91 -7.18 -5.09
C GLN A 223 6.36 -5.94 -4.32
N ILE A 224 6.83 -4.90 -5.01
CA ILE A 224 7.23 -3.63 -4.39
C ILE A 224 6.03 -2.94 -3.73
N ALA A 225 4.87 -2.92 -4.40
CA ALA A 225 3.63 -2.40 -3.83
C ALA A 225 3.22 -3.16 -2.55
N PHE A 226 3.35 -4.49 -2.55
CA PHE A 226 3.08 -5.31 -1.38
C PHE A 226 4.05 -5.02 -0.22
N GLN A 227 5.34 -4.80 -0.50
CA GLN A 227 6.33 -4.40 0.50
C GLN A 227 5.96 -3.06 1.14
N HIS A 228 5.61 -2.04 0.33
CA HIS A 228 5.11 -0.76 0.88
C HIS A 228 3.87 -0.93 1.76
N ALA A 229 2.95 -1.83 1.40
CA ALA A 229 1.72 -2.06 2.16
C ALA A 229 1.95 -2.81 3.49
N ASN A 230 2.90 -3.75 3.53
CA ASN A 230 3.02 -4.71 4.64
C ASN A 230 4.31 -4.58 5.46
N GLU A 231 5.42 -4.20 4.82
CA GLU A 231 6.72 -4.12 5.44
C GLU A 231 7.02 -2.72 6.00
N GLN A 232 7.96 -2.66 6.94
CA GLN A 232 8.41 -1.40 7.54
C GLN A 232 9.69 -0.95 6.84
N VAL A 233 9.75 0.33 6.45
CA VAL A 233 10.97 0.91 5.88
C VAL A 233 12.11 0.82 6.90
N PRO A 234 13.27 0.25 6.54
CA PRO A 234 14.42 0.15 7.43
C PRO A 234 14.98 1.53 7.78
N LEU A 235 15.71 1.62 8.89
CA LEU A 235 16.41 2.85 9.25
C LEU A 235 17.58 3.06 8.28
N PRO A 236 17.78 4.27 7.71
CA PRO A 236 18.94 4.59 6.88
C PRO A 236 20.28 4.18 7.49
N SER A 237 20.47 4.37 8.80
CA SER A 237 21.70 3.99 9.51
C SER A 237 22.00 2.49 9.50
N SER A 238 20.98 1.64 9.34
CA SER A 238 21.16 0.19 9.22
C SER A 238 21.81 -0.23 7.90
N VAL A 239 21.68 0.61 6.86
CA VAL A 239 22.28 0.41 5.53
C VAL A 239 23.57 1.22 5.39
N ALA A 240 23.56 2.46 5.88
CA ALA A 240 24.65 3.42 5.81
C ALA A 240 24.99 3.93 7.21
N GLY A 241 25.98 3.32 7.86
CA GLY A 241 26.32 3.60 9.27
C GLY A 241 26.85 5.01 9.58
N ASP A 242 27.10 5.83 8.57
CA ASP A 242 27.46 7.25 8.70
C ASP A 242 26.24 8.19 8.74
N VAL A 243 25.02 7.66 8.62
CA VAL A 243 23.80 8.46 8.70
C VAL A 243 23.48 8.85 10.15
N PRO A 244 23.27 10.15 10.45
CA PRO A 244 22.93 10.60 11.79
C PRO A 244 21.53 10.18 12.26
N GLU A 245 21.36 9.98 13.57
CA GLU A 245 20.10 9.56 14.22
C GLU A 245 18.92 10.51 13.91
N GLY A 246 19.21 11.81 13.75
CA GLY A 246 18.18 12.78 13.35
C GLY A 246 17.57 12.48 11.99
N MET A 247 18.33 11.89 11.06
CA MET A 247 17.82 11.50 9.74
C MET A 247 16.99 10.21 9.83
N ASP A 248 17.43 9.25 10.64
CA ASP A 248 16.64 8.03 10.91
C ASP A 248 15.26 8.39 11.46
N SER A 249 15.22 9.34 12.40
CA SER A 249 13.97 9.81 13.01
C SER A 249 13.03 10.43 11.97
N LEU A 250 13.56 11.26 11.05
CA LEU A 250 12.77 11.88 9.99
C LEU A 250 12.22 10.85 9.00
N VAL A 251 13.05 9.90 8.55
CA VAL A 251 12.61 8.83 7.65
C VAL A 251 11.55 7.98 8.35
N HIS A 252 11.82 7.50 9.57
CA HIS A 252 10.90 6.66 10.32
C HIS A 252 9.54 7.33 10.56
N TRP A 253 9.52 8.62 10.89
CA TRP A 253 8.28 9.36 11.10
C TRP A 253 7.49 9.57 9.80
N ALA A 254 8.17 9.90 8.70
CA ALA A 254 7.53 10.10 7.41
C ALA A 254 7.00 8.78 6.79
N THR A 255 7.66 7.65 7.05
CA THR A 255 7.33 6.35 6.45
C THR A 255 6.54 5.42 7.39
N GLN A 256 5.79 5.96 8.35
CA GLN A 256 4.85 5.16 9.16
C GLN A 256 3.80 4.52 8.27
N ARG A 257 3.40 3.26 8.54
CA ARG A 257 2.36 2.59 7.73
C ARG A 257 1.00 3.27 7.89
N ASP A 258 0.59 3.56 9.13
CA ASP A 258 -0.61 4.35 9.41
C ASP A 258 -0.37 5.84 9.06
N PRO A 259 -1.13 6.43 8.13
CA PRO A 259 -1.02 7.86 7.80
C PRO A 259 -1.23 8.78 9.01
N ASN A 260 -1.99 8.38 10.02
CA ASN A 260 -2.21 9.20 11.22
C ASN A 260 -0.99 9.31 12.13
N LEU A 261 0.00 8.43 11.97
CA LEU A 261 1.26 8.48 12.71
C LEU A 261 2.35 9.27 11.97
N ARG A 262 2.07 9.73 10.75
CA ARG A 262 2.95 10.61 9.95
C ARG A 262 2.69 12.08 10.30
N PRO A 263 3.59 12.99 9.91
CA PRO A 263 3.26 14.42 9.85
C PRO A 263 1.95 14.63 9.08
N ALA A 264 1.05 15.44 9.62
CA ALA A 264 -0.25 15.72 9.02
C ALA A 264 -0.12 16.40 7.65
N ASN A 265 0.95 17.18 7.46
CA ASN A 265 1.25 17.86 6.20
C ASN A 265 2.74 18.27 6.12
N ALA A 266 3.14 18.79 4.96
CA ALA A 266 4.53 19.17 4.69
C ALA A 266 5.02 20.35 5.54
N ALA A 267 4.14 21.21 6.05
CA ALA A 267 4.57 22.30 6.94
C ALA A 267 5.03 21.76 8.29
N GLU A 268 4.32 20.77 8.84
CA GLU A 268 4.70 20.12 10.10
C GLU A 268 6.04 19.38 9.98
N MET A 269 6.25 18.64 8.88
CA MET A 269 7.54 17.98 8.64
C MET A 269 8.67 18.99 8.42
N LEU A 270 8.40 20.12 7.75
CA LEU A 270 9.38 21.19 7.53
C LEU A 270 9.84 21.81 8.85
N GLU A 271 8.94 22.01 9.80
CA GLU A 271 9.28 22.52 11.13
C GLU A 271 10.25 21.57 11.87
N GLU A 272 10.04 20.25 11.80
CA GLU A 272 10.97 19.29 12.41
C GLU A 272 12.31 19.25 11.67
N VAL A 273 12.33 19.39 10.34
CA VAL A 273 13.58 19.53 9.56
C VAL A 273 14.39 20.73 10.04
N HIS A 274 13.74 21.88 10.26
CA HIS A 274 14.39 23.06 10.84
C HIS A 274 14.86 22.81 12.27
N ALA A 275 14.09 22.06 13.08
CA ALA A 275 14.47 21.69 14.44
C ALA A 275 15.71 20.77 14.46
N VAL A 276 15.77 19.76 13.60
CA VAL A 276 16.92 18.86 13.44
C VAL A 276 18.16 19.63 13.01
N ARG A 277 18.03 20.54 12.03
CA ARG A 277 19.11 21.43 11.59
C ARG A 277 19.61 22.34 12.72
N ALA A 278 18.72 22.87 13.55
CA ALA A 278 19.09 23.71 14.69
C ALA A 278 19.78 22.94 15.83
N ARG A 279 19.40 21.68 16.07
CA ARG A 279 20.05 20.81 17.05
C ARG A 279 21.45 20.36 16.60
N GLY A 280 21.67 20.30 15.29
CA GLY A 280 22.88 19.77 14.66
C GLY A 280 22.82 18.25 14.50
N LEU A 281 23.43 17.74 13.43
CA LEU A 281 23.34 16.32 13.05
C LEU A 281 24.04 15.36 14.04
N ASP A 282 25.07 15.82 14.75
CA ASP A 282 25.95 14.96 15.57
C ASP A 282 25.61 14.90 17.08
N ARG A 283 24.45 15.42 17.52
CA ARG A 283 24.11 15.41 18.94
C ARG A 283 23.19 14.24 19.27
N PRO A 284 23.67 13.19 19.98
CA PRO A 284 22.81 12.10 20.41
C PRO A 284 21.71 12.65 21.33
N THR A 285 20.49 12.16 21.13
CA THR A 285 19.32 12.50 21.92
C THR A 285 19.53 12.00 23.35
N SER A 286 20.10 12.83 24.22
CA SER A 286 20.14 12.53 25.66
C SER A 286 18.71 12.59 26.19
N VAL A 287 18.08 11.43 26.31
CA VAL A 287 16.89 11.26 27.15
C VAL A 287 17.27 11.70 28.56
N LEU A 288 16.70 12.83 29.01
CA LEU A 288 16.74 13.21 30.42
C LEU A 288 16.00 12.10 31.19
N PRO A 289 16.61 11.47 32.22
CA PRO A 289 15.91 10.47 33.01
C PRO A 289 14.73 11.13 33.71
N ALA A 290 13.57 10.51 33.58
CA ALA A 290 12.40 10.82 34.38
C ALA A 290 12.80 10.77 35.86
N VAL A 291 12.58 11.87 36.58
CA VAL A 291 12.70 11.89 38.03
C VAL A 291 11.59 10.98 38.56
N THR A 292 12.01 9.84 39.10
CA THR A 292 11.15 8.90 39.81
C THR A 292 10.51 9.59 41.01
N GLU A 293 9.18 9.61 41.03
CA GLU A 293 8.38 9.78 42.23
C GLU A 293 8.62 8.57 43.13
N ASP A 294 9.59 8.66 44.03
CA ASP A 294 9.45 8.04 45.35
C ASP A 294 10.48 8.66 46.30
N ASP A 295 9.96 9.40 47.27
CA ASP A 295 10.41 9.43 48.67
C ASP A 295 10.17 10.82 49.26
N ARG A 296 9.07 10.97 50.00
CA ARG A 296 8.98 11.86 51.16
C ARG A 296 7.74 11.59 52.00
N SER A 297 7.92 10.59 52.86
CA SER A 297 7.23 10.51 54.13
C SER A 297 7.49 11.76 54.99
N THR A 298 6.45 12.18 55.68
CA THR A 298 6.33 13.28 56.65
C THR A 298 7.42 13.33 57.71
N THR A 299 8.04 14.51 57.90
CA THR A 299 8.56 14.96 59.20
C THR A 299 8.45 16.48 59.38
N VAL A 300 7.68 16.85 60.39
CA VAL A 300 7.63 18.17 61.07
C VAL A 300 8.96 18.42 61.79
N ILE A 301 9.50 19.65 61.76
CA ILE A 301 10.28 20.30 62.85
C ILE A 301 10.44 21.81 62.58
N GLU A 302 10.08 22.60 63.60
CA GLU A 302 10.26 24.05 63.81
C GLU A 302 11.71 24.56 63.77
N ARG A 303 11.89 25.88 63.56
CA ARG A 303 12.83 26.80 64.29
C ARG A 303 12.84 28.25 63.69
N PRO A 304 13.42 29.29 64.33
CA PRO A 304 12.91 30.04 65.49
C PRO A 304 12.94 31.59 65.32
N ARG A 305 12.32 32.31 66.28
CA ARG A 305 12.32 33.80 66.47
C ARG A 305 13.63 34.37 67.04
N LYS A 306 13.93 35.66 66.77
CA LYS A 306 14.40 36.70 67.75
C LYS A 306 14.47 38.14 67.14
N PRO A 307 14.61 39.24 67.95
CA PRO A 307 13.83 40.49 67.79
C PRO A 307 14.61 41.85 67.92
N ARG A 308 13.83 42.96 67.85
CA ARG A 308 13.85 44.22 68.68
C ARG A 308 14.63 45.51 68.25
N ARG A 309 13.80 46.57 68.10
CA ARG A 309 13.81 47.94 68.72
C ARG A 309 14.68 49.08 68.17
N GLY A 310 14.05 50.26 67.99
CA GLY A 310 14.67 51.59 68.18
C GLY A 310 14.00 52.73 67.37
N ALA A 311 13.27 53.63 68.03
CA ALA A 311 12.87 54.93 67.47
C ALA A 311 14.04 55.93 67.54
N PRO A 312 14.05 56.98 66.69
CA PRO A 312 13.87 58.33 67.26
C PRO A 312 13.12 59.35 66.36
N VAL A 313 12.38 60.24 67.05
CA VAL A 313 12.35 61.72 66.95
C VAL A 313 11.85 62.44 65.68
N GLU A 314 10.78 63.19 65.90
CA GLU A 314 10.32 64.47 65.31
C GLU A 314 11.24 65.25 64.37
N PRO A 315 10.63 65.98 63.43
CA PRO A 315 10.86 67.42 63.39
C PRO A 315 9.57 68.21 63.55
N GLN A 316 9.68 69.25 64.37
CA GLN A 316 8.68 70.28 64.60
C GLN A 316 8.44 71.12 63.34
N VAL A 317 7.16 71.39 63.05
CA VAL A 317 6.75 72.51 62.22
C VAL A 317 6.34 73.62 63.19
N VAL A 318 7.08 74.72 63.20
CA VAL A 318 6.73 75.94 63.93
C VAL A 318 5.88 76.82 63.00
N GLU A 319 4.73 77.23 63.53
CA GLU A 319 3.76 78.17 62.95
C GLU A 319 4.35 79.58 62.78
N ASP A 320 3.86 80.31 61.77
CA ASP A 320 3.30 81.66 61.99
C ASP A 320 2.41 82.06 60.81
N GLY A 321 1.26 82.71 61.09
CA GLY A 321 0.49 83.42 60.07
C GLY A 321 -1.04 83.27 60.06
N GLY A 322 -1.71 83.38 61.21
CA GLY A 322 -2.95 84.18 61.34
C GLY A 322 -4.30 83.58 60.89
N ASP A 323 -5.16 83.37 61.89
CA ASP A 323 -6.62 83.62 61.95
C ASP A 323 -7.55 82.93 60.93
N GLY A 324 -8.61 82.22 61.29
CA GLY A 324 -9.26 82.05 62.58
C GLY A 324 -10.51 81.18 62.36
N VAL A 325 -10.58 80.11 63.15
CA VAL A 325 -11.76 79.52 63.80
C VAL A 325 -13.11 79.60 63.07
N ALA A 326 -13.51 78.41 62.61
CA ALA A 326 -14.78 77.75 62.89
C ALA A 326 -16.11 78.49 62.62
N THR A 327 -16.89 77.86 61.74
CA THR A 327 -18.31 77.56 61.97
C THR A 327 -19.18 78.71 62.47
N THR A 328 -20.03 79.26 61.61
CA THR A 328 -21.47 78.94 61.57
C THR A 328 -22.24 80.00 60.77
N ALA A 329 -23.24 79.50 60.03
CA ALA A 329 -24.40 80.25 59.54
C ALA A 329 -24.15 81.32 58.46
N LEU A 330 -24.34 80.93 57.19
CA LEU A 330 -25.61 81.27 56.51
C LEU A 330 -25.79 80.46 55.23
N ALA A 331 -26.53 79.36 55.36
CA ALA A 331 -27.29 78.79 54.26
C ALA A 331 -28.42 79.75 53.86
N ARG A 332 -28.60 80.02 52.56
CA ARG A 332 -29.88 79.76 51.85
C ARG A 332 -29.90 80.22 50.40
N ARG A 333 -30.65 79.41 49.63
CA ARG A 333 -31.15 79.53 48.24
C ARG A 333 -30.18 78.90 47.22
N VAL A 334 -30.50 77.82 46.52
CA VAL A 334 -31.79 77.36 45.99
C VAL A 334 -31.86 75.83 45.95
N THR A 335 -32.95 75.31 46.50
CA THR A 335 -33.45 73.94 46.38
C THR A 335 -33.89 73.60 44.96
N VAL A 336 -33.88 72.29 44.64
CA VAL A 336 -34.49 71.58 43.49
C VAL A 336 -33.49 71.09 42.43
N ARG A 337 -32.81 69.95 42.70
CA ARG A 337 -32.61 68.88 41.70
C ARG A 337 -32.00 67.54 42.19
N ARG A 338 -32.07 67.19 43.48
CA ARG A 338 -31.40 65.96 43.98
C ARG A 338 -32.14 64.63 43.83
N ARG A 339 -33.40 64.61 43.34
CA ARG A 339 -34.14 63.34 43.10
C ARG A 339 -34.09 62.81 41.67
N ARG A 340 -33.79 63.65 40.68
CA ARG A 340 -33.74 63.22 39.26
C ARG A 340 -32.43 62.52 38.88
N GLY A 341 -31.28 62.92 39.46
CA GLY A 341 -30.00 62.28 39.16
C GLY A 341 -29.90 60.83 39.65
N MET A 342 -30.50 60.51 40.80
CA MET A 342 -30.50 59.15 41.36
C MET A 342 -31.49 58.22 40.66
N LEU A 343 -32.63 58.76 40.19
CA LEU A 343 -33.58 58.04 39.34
C LEU A 343 -33.00 57.76 37.95
N TRP A 344 -32.24 58.69 37.36
CA TRP A 344 -31.57 58.46 36.09
C TRP A 344 -30.45 57.43 36.19
N LEU A 345 -29.67 57.43 37.28
CA LEU A 345 -28.64 56.42 37.51
C LEU A 345 -29.25 55.01 37.71
N ALA A 346 -30.35 54.91 38.48
CA ALA A 346 -31.08 53.66 38.67
C ALA A 346 -31.77 53.18 37.37
N ALA A 347 -32.32 54.09 36.56
CA ALA A 347 -32.92 53.75 35.28
C ALA A 347 -31.87 53.30 34.25
N VAL A 348 -30.66 53.87 34.25
CA VAL A 348 -29.56 53.44 33.39
C VAL A 348 -29.03 52.07 33.82
N LEU A 349 -28.89 51.81 35.13
CA LEU A 349 -28.49 50.50 35.64
C LEU A 349 -29.55 49.42 35.37
N LEU A 350 -30.84 49.74 35.55
CA LEU A 350 -31.94 48.84 35.22
C LEU A 350 -32.03 48.61 33.71
N GLY A 351 -31.82 49.65 32.91
CA GLY A 351 -31.75 49.55 31.45
C GLY A 351 -30.57 48.70 30.98
N ALA A 352 -29.41 48.81 31.63
CA ALA A 352 -28.24 47.97 31.35
C ALA A 352 -28.48 46.51 31.77
N LEU A 353 -29.16 46.26 32.90
CA LEU A 353 -29.56 44.91 33.33
C LEU A 353 -30.63 44.30 32.41
N LEU A 354 -31.61 45.09 31.97
CA LEU A 354 -32.61 44.67 31.00
C LEU A 354 -31.98 44.44 29.63
N ALA A 355 -31.08 45.31 29.17
CA ALA A 355 -30.35 45.11 27.92
C ALA A 355 -29.41 43.90 27.98
N ALA A 356 -28.78 43.65 29.13
CA ALA A 356 -27.98 42.44 29.36
C ALA A 356 -28.86 41.18 29.43
N GLY A 357 -30.03 41.25 30.06
CA GLY A 357 -30.99 40.15 30.13
C GLY A 357 -31.64 39.84 28.78
N ILE A 358 -31.98 40.87 28.00
CA ILE A 358 -32.46 40.77 26.62
C ILE A 358 -31.33 40.23 25.73
N GLY A 359 -30.11 40.75 25.87
CA GLY A 359 -28.92 40.26 25.16
C GLY A 359 -28.61 38.79 25.48
N TRP A 360 -28.81 38.36 26.73
CA TRP A 360 -28.65 36.96 27.13
C TRP A 360 -29.77 36.07 26.55
N TRP A 361 -31.02 36.55 26.56
CA TRP A 361 -32.18 35.83 26.01
C TRP A 361 -32.09 35.57 24.50
N PHE A 362 -31.59 36.53 23.72
CA PHE A 362 -31.46 36.42 22.26
C PHE A 362 -30.16 35.75 21.78
N ASN A 363 -29.17 35.56 22.65
CA ASN A 363 -27.84 35.06 22.26
C ASN A 363 -27.55 33.67 22.84
N LEU A 364 -27.91 33.39 24.09
CA LEU A 364 -27.75 32.08 24.74
C LEU A 364 -29.08 31.45 25.23
N GLY A 365 -30.20 32.17 25.10
CA GLY A 365 -31.52 31.74 25.55
C GLY A 365 -32.38 31.09 24.45
N PRO A 366 -33.58 30.58 24.81
CA PRO A 366 -34.45 29.77 23.94
C PRO A 366 -35.01 30.49 22.69
N GLY A 367 -34.68 31.77 22.50
CA GLY A 367 -35.03 32.56 21.31
C GLY A 367 -33.90 32.73 20.30
N GLY A 368 -32.73 32.12 20.53
CA GLY A 368 -31.60 32.13 19.60
C GLY A 368 -31.78 31.18 18.40
N ASN A 369 -30.97 31.39 17.37
CA ASN A 369 -30.81 30.46 16.27
C ASN A 369 -29.60 29.56 16.56
N ALA A 370 -29.75 28.25 16.34
CA ALA A 370 -28.66 27.29 16.38
C ALA A 370 -28.43 26.73 14.98
N THR A 371 -27.17 26.66 14.55
CA THR A 371 -26.81 26.01 13.28
C THR A 371 -26.56 24.54 13.53
N VAL A 372 -27.26 23.68 12.77
CA VAL A 372 -27.09 22.22 12.86
C VAL A 372 -25.64 21.85 12.48
N PRO A 373 -24.87 21.22 13.40
CA PRO A 373 -23.50 20.80 13.13
C PRO A 373 -23.44 19.61 12.18
N GLN A 374 -22.28 19.40 11.54
CA GLN A 374 -22.05 18.21 10.73
C GLN A 374 -21.74 17.03 11.64
N VAL A 375 -22.59 16.00 11.61
CA VAL A 375 -22.49 14.79 12.44
C VAL A 375 -22.28 13.51 11.62
N ALA A 376 -22.19 13.62 10.29
CA ALA A 376 -22.04 12.48 9.41
C ALA A 376 -20.72 11.73 9.69
N GLY A 377 -20.79 10.41 9.90
CA GLY A 377 -19.66 9.54 10.21
C GLY A 377 -19.32 9.42 11.69
N GLU A 378 -19.94 10.21 12.58
CA GLU A 378 -19.71 10.12 14.01
C GLU A 378 -20.51 8.98 14.65
N PRO A 379 -19.98 8.29 15.69
CA PRO A 379 -20.76 7.35 16.49
C PRO A 379 -22.01 8.03 17.07
N GLN A 380 -23.13 7.30 17.20
CA GLN A 380 -24.39 7.86 17.70
C GLN A 380 -24.21 8.72 18.97
N ALA A 381 -23.48 8.23 19.96
CA ALA A 381 -23.25 8.96 21.22
C ALA A 381 -22.48 10.28 21.02
N ALA A 382 -21.52 10.33 20.10
CA ALA A 382 -20.76 11.53 19.77
C ALA A 382 -21.61 12.53 18.97
N ALA A 383 -22.40 12.04 18.01
CA ALA A 383 -23.36 12.86 17.27
C ALA A 383 -24.41 13.49 18.20
N GLU A 384 -24.94 12.73 19.15
CA GLU A 384 -25.86 13.21 20.18
C GLU A 384 -25.22 14.30 21.06
N GLN A 385 -23.97 14.10 21.46
CA GLN A 385 -23.22 15.08 22.24
C GLN A 385 -22.97 16.39 21.47
N LEU A 386 -22.58 16.30 20.19
CA LEU A 386 -22.36 17.48 19.33
C LEU A 386 -23.64 18.30 19.13
N LEU A 387 -24.79 17.64 19.00
CA LEU A 387 -26.09 18.30 18.91
C LEU A 387 -26.47 18.95 20.25
N ALA A 388 -26.23 18.25 21.37
CA ALA A 388 -26.48 18.77 22.71
C ALA A 388 -25.61 19.99 23.06
N GLU A 389 -24.34 20.02 22.65
CA GLU A 389 -23.43 21.17 22.82
C GLU A 389 -23.92 22.42 22.07
N ARG A 390 -24.70 22.25 21.01
CA ARG A 390 -25.35 23.34 20.26
C ARG A 390 -26.75 23.68 20.77
N GLY A 391 -27.20 23.03 21.85
CA GLY A 391 -28.53 23.22 22.42
C GLY A 391 -29.65 22.72 21.51
N ILE A 392 -29.38 21.71 20.67
CA ILE A 392 -30.35 21.12 19.74
C ILE A 392 -30.92 19.85 20.35
N GLU A 393 -32.24 19.75 20.47
CA GLU A 393 -32.92 18.55 20.95
C GLU A 393 -33.14 17.53 19.81
N ILE A 394 -33.12 16.23 20.14
CA ILE A 394 -33.29 15.15 19.15
C ILE A 394 -34.71 14.60 19.25
N ALA A 395 -35.46 14.67 18.15
CA ALA A 395 -36.85 14.20 18.07
C ALA A 395 -36.96 12.66 18.07
N GLY A 396 -35.89 11.98 17.63
CA GLY A 396 -35.77 10.53 17.53
C GLY A 396 -34.69 10.15 16.51
N SER A 397 -34.36 8.85 16.45
CA SER A 397 -33.48 8.29 15.44
C SER A 397 -34.20 7.35 14.47
N VAL A 398 -33.81 7.40 13.21
CA VAL A 398 -34.26 6.48 12.15
C VAL A 398 -33.04 5.84 11.53
N THR A 399 -33.13 4.57 11.14
CA THR A 399 -32.00 3.86 10.54
C THR A 399 -32.20 3.70 9.03
N GLU A 400 -31.17 4.01 8.24
CA GLU A 400 -31.13 3.83 6.78
C GLU A 400 -29.86 3.04 6.39
N PRO A 401 -29.92 2.16 5.38
CA PRO A 401 -28.73 1.45 4.90
C PRO A 401 -27.76 2.42 4.22
N HIS A 402 -26.48 2.26 4.52
CA HIS A 402 -25.43 3.07 3.92
C HIS A 402 -24.13 2.28 3.79
N TYR A 403 -23.52 2.35 2.61
CA TYR A 403 -22.34 1.57 2.27
C TYR A 403 -21.07 2.00 3.02
N ASP A 404 -20.80 3.31 3.11
CA ASP A 404 -19.54 3.84 3.64
C ASP A 404 -19.55 4.08 5.16
N ILE A 405 -20.73 4.14 5.77
CA ILE A 405 -20.88 4.53 7.18
C ILE A 405 -21.24 3.28 7.97
N PRO A 406 -20.43 2.87 8.96
CA PRO A 406 -20.71 1.67 9.75
C PRO A 406 -22.05 1.76 10.47
N ALA A 407 -22.64 0.59 10.76
CA ALA A 407 -23.87 0.52 11.54
C ALA A 407 -23.74 1.28 12.88
N GLY A 408 -24.78 2.00 13.27
CA GLY A 408 -24.82 2.78 14.52
C GLY A 408 -24.08 4.12 14.50
N HIS A 409 -23.56 4.54 13.34
CA HIS A 409 -23.00 5.89 13.15
C HIS A 409 -24.03 6.81 12.48
N ALA A 410 -23.93 8.10 12.74
CA ALA A 410 -24.83 9.09 12.16
C ALA A 410 -24.56 9.24 10.65
N LEU A 411 -25.59 9.03 9.85
CA LEU A 411 -25.58 9.24 8.40
C LEU A 411 -25.80 10.73 8.09
N ARG A 412 -26.89 11.29 8.62
CA ARG A 412 -27.30 12.68 8.42
C ARG A 412 -28.28 13.12 9.51
N THR A 413 -28.58 14.40 9.54
CA THR A 413 -29.69 14.96 10.30
C THR A 413 -30.80 15.44 9.37
N ASP A 414 -32.03 15.49 9.85
CA ASP A 414 -33.13 16.20 9.20
C ASP A 414 -33.71 17.24 10.17
N PRO A 415 -33.56 18.56 9.90
CA PRO A 415 -32.93 19.19 8.73
C PRO A 415 -31.40 18.96 8.60
N PRO A 416 -30.83 19.09 7.38
CA PRO A 416 -29.42 18.78 7.13
C PRO A 416 -28.47 19.77 7.81
N ALA A 417 -27.22 19.34 8.00
CA ALA A 417 -26.15 20.16 8.56
C ALA A 417 -26.01 21.52 7.85
N GLY A 418 -25.70 22.57 8.62
CA GLY A 418 -25.62 23.95 8.14
C GLY A 418 -26.97 24.69 8.11
N THR A 419 -28.10 24.02 8.35
CA THR A 419 -29.40 24.68 8.48
C THR A 419 -29.49 25.45 9.80
N GLU A 420 -29.98 26.69 9.75
CA GLU A 420 -30.34 27.44 10.96
C GLU A 420 -31.73 27.02 11.44
N ILE A 421 -31.79 26.48 12.66
CA ILE A 421 -33.03 26.13 13.36
C ILE A 421 -33.18 27.01 14.60
N ARG A 422 -34.40 27.19 15.08
CA ARG A 422 -34.58 27.85 16.38
C ARG A 422 -34.12 26.88 17.46
N SER A 423 -33.53 27.37 18.55
CA SER A 423 -33.03 26.53 19.65
C SER A 423 -34.11 25.68 20.35
N ALA A 424 -35.39 25.84 20.02
CA ALA A 424 -36.50 25.02 20.52
C ALA A 424 -37.01 23.99 19.49
N ASP A 425 -36.47 23.99 18.27
CA ASP A 425 -36.82 23.03 17.23
C ASP A 425 -35.94 21.77 17.41
N SER A 426 -36.54 20.60 17.21
CA SER A 426 -35.85 19.32 17.32
C SER A 426 -35.42 18.79 15.96
N VAL A 427 -34.34 18.00 15.96
CA VAL A 427 -33.75 17.42 14.75
C VAL A 427 -33.91 15.90 14.80
N GLN A 428 -34.18 15.27 13.66
CA GLN A 428 -34.17 13.82 13.54
C GLN A 428 -32.77 13.34 13.16
N LEU A 429 -32.24 12.37 13.91
CA LEU A 429 -30.94 11.77 13.65
C LEU A 429 -31.13 10.53 12.76
N VAL A 430 -30.57 10.52 11.55
CA VAL A 430 -30.57 9.35 10.70
C VAL A 430 -29.28 8.59 10.93
N LEU A 431 -29.37 7.35 11.40
CA LEU A 431 -28.26 6.44 11.67
C LEU A 431 -28.09 5.48 10.49
N SER A 432 -26.86 5.07 10.22
CA SER A 432 -26.58 4.00 9.27
C SER A 432 -26.94 2.64 9.88
N SER A 433 -27.59 1.76 9.13
CA SER A 433 -27.71 0.33 9.46
C SER A 433 -26.52 -0.48 8.95
N GLY A 434 -25.53 0.17 8.33
CA GLY A 434 -24.43 -0.49 7.62
C GLY A 434 -24.82 -0.91 6.20
N ARG A 435 -23.98 -1.76 5.63
CA ARG A 435 -24.20 -2.37 4.31
C ARG A 435 -25.47 -3.21 4.30
N ARG A 436 -26.18 -3.23 3.17
CA ARG A 436 -27.37 -4.08 3.01
C ARG A 436 -26.98 -5.56 3.00
N SER A 437 -27.67 -6.40 3.77
CA SER A 437 -27.57 -7.86 3.64
C SER A 437 -28.30 -8.32 2.38
N LEU A 438 -27.63 -9.10 1.55
CA LEU A 438 -28.14 -9.68 0.32
C LEU A 438 -28.05 -11.20 0.36
N PRO A 439 -28.98 -11.94 -0.27
CA PRO A 439 -28.93 -13.38 -0.32
C PRO A 439 -27.72 -13.87 -1.12
N VAL A 440 -27.01 -14.87 -0.60
CA VAL A 440 -25.79 -15.40 -1.23
C VAL A 440 -26.15 -16.28 -2.45
N PRO A 441 -25.51 -16.08 -3.62
CA PRO A 441 -25.73 -16.93 -4.79
C PRO A 441 -25.07 -18.32 -4.63
N GLU A 442 -25.72 -19.36 -5.14
CA GLU A 442 -25.13 -20.70 -5.24
C GLU A 442 -24.15 -20.75 -6.42
N VAL A 443 -22.85 -20.79 -6.12
CA VAL A 443 -21.78 -20.76 -7.15
C VAL A 443 -21.05 -22.09 -7.33
N ALA A 444 -21.24 -23.04 -6.41
CA ALA A 444 -20.58 -24.34 -6.45
C ALA A 444 -21.07 -25.19 -7.64
N GLY A 445 -20.14 -25.77 -8.39
CA GLY A 445 -20.41 -26.58 -9.57
C GLY A 445 -20.66 -25.79 -10.86
N LEU A 446 -20.73 -24.47 -10.81
CA LEU A 446 -20.85 -23.62 -11.99
C LEU A 446 -19.50 -23.43 -12.68
N GLN A 447 -19.54 -23.05 -13.96
CA GLN A 447 -18.36 -22.58 -14.68
C GLN A 447 -17.98 -21.18 -14.18
N LEU A 448 -16.67 -20.89 -14.11
CA LEU A 448 -16.14 -19.64 -13.57
C LEU A 448 -16.80 -18.39 -14.15
N ASP A 449 -16.97 -18.32 -15.48
CA ASP A 449 -17.60 -17.17 -16.13
C ASP A 449 -19.06 -16.98 -15.70
N GLN A 450 -19.80 -18.07 -15.52
CA GLN A 450 -21.19 -18.03 -15.04
C GLN A 450 -21.24 -17.66 -13.56
N ALA A 451 -20.38 -18.25 -12.73
CA ALA A 451 -20.29 -17.91 -11.31
C ALA A 451 -19.95 -16.44 -11.10
N ARG A 452 -19.02 -15.87 -11.88
CA ARG A 452 -18.70 -14.43 -11.85
C ARG A 452 -19.92 -13.58 -12.22
N ALA A 453 -20.62 -13.94 -13.30
CA ALA A 453 -21.83 -13.23 -13.71
C ALA A 453 -22.93 -13.28 -12.64
N ASP A 454 -23.12 -14.43 -11.98
CA ASP A 454 -24.13 -14.60 -10.92
C ASP A 454 -23.76 -13.83 -9.65
N ILE A 455 -22.47 -13.79 -9.29
CA ILE A 455 -21.95 -12.97 -8.17
C ILE A 455 -22.15 -11.48 -8.43
N GLU A 456 -21.80 -11.00 -9.62
CA GLU A 456 -21.98 -9.59 -10.01
C GLU A 456 -23.46 -9.21 -10.08
N ALA A 457 -24.31 -10.08 -10.62
CA ALA A 457 -25.75 -9.88 -10.66
C ALA A 457 -26.38 -9.83 -9.26
N ALA A 458 -25.80 -10.54 -8.30
CA ALA A 458 -26.17 -10.50 -6.89
C ALA A 458 -25.51 -9.33 -6.10
N GLU A 459 -24.88 -8.37 -6.80
CA GLU A 459 -24.21 -7.19 -6.24
C GLU A 459 -23.04 -7.49 -5.28
N PHE A 460 -22.42 -8.65 -5.41
CA PHE A 460 -21.18 -9.02 -4.71
C PHE A 460 -19.95 -8.79 -5.60
N ALA A 461 -18.76 -8.84 -4.99
CA ALA A 461 -17.49 -8.73 -5.71
C ALA A 461 -16.80 -10.09 -5.75
N VAL A 462 -16.12 -10.42 -6.84
CA VAL A 462 -15.26 -11.61 -6.91
C VAL A 462 -13.89 -11.22 -6.35
N ALA A 463 -13.39 -11.99 -5.38
CA ALA A 463 -12.06 -11.78 -4.82
C ALA A 463 -11.00 -12.36 -5.75
N GLU A 464 -9.91 -11.62 -5.94
CA GLU A 464 -8.72 -12.05 -6.68
C GLU A 464 -7.52 -12.03 -5.72
N PRO A 465 -6.56 -12.97 -5.85
CA PRO A 465 -6.49 -14.03 -6.85
C PRO A 465 -7.45 -15.20 -6.57
N LEU A 466 -7.83 -15.93 -7.62
CA LEU A 466 -8.56 -17.19 -7.50
C LEU A 466 -7.72 -18.27 -6.80
N ASP A 467 -8.39 -19.12 -6.01
CA ASP A 467 -7.78 -20.29 -5.38
C ASP A 467 -7.83 -21.49 -6.35
N GLU A 468 -6.82 -21.62 -7.21
CA GLU A 468 -6.78 -22.66 -8.24
C GLU A 468 -6.13 -23.95 -7.74
N ILE A 469 -6.83 -25.08 -7.92
CA ILE A 469 -6.36 -26.42 -7.55
C ILE A 469 -6.68 -27.44 -8.63
N PHE A 470 -5.91 -28.53 -8.72
CA PHE A 470 -6.30 -29.70 -9.52
C PHE A 470 -7.37 -30.50 -8.78
N ASP A 471 -8.44 -30.85 -9.50
CA ASP A 471 -9.57 -31.62 -8.98
C ASP A 471 -10.14 -32.53 -10.09
N ALA A 472 -10.92 -33.55 -9.72
CA ALA A 472 -11.56 -34.43 -10.71
C ALA A 472 -12.55 -33.69 -11.63
N SER A 473 -13.06 -32.53 -11.21
CA SER A 473 -13.98 -31.69 -11.99
C SER A 473 -13.28 -31.06 -13.21
N PRO A 474 -14.00 -30.79 -14.31
CA PRO A 474 -13.43 -30.12 -15.49
C PRO A 474 -12.78 -28.78 -15.15
N ALA A 475 -11.77 -28.40 -15.94
CA ALA A 475 -11.10 -27.11 -15.79
C ALA A 475 -12.10 -25.94 -15.90
N GLY A 476 -11.92 -24.93 -15.03
CA GLY A 476 -12.79 -23.76 -14.93
C GLY A 476 -14.03 -23.95 -14.05
N THR A 477 -14.25 -25.15 -13.49
CA THR A 477 -15.40 -25.41 -12.61
C THR A 477 -15.13 -24.87 -11.21
N VAL A 478 -16.06 -24.08 -10.65
CA VAL A 478 -15.99 -23.59 -9.27
C VAL A 478 -16.31 -24.74 -8.31
N ILE A 479 -15.36 -25.08 -7.45
CA ILE A 479 -15.50 -26.13 -6.45
C ILE A 479 -16.26 -25.60 -5.24
N ALA A 480 -15.89 -24.40 -4.77
CA ALA A 480 -16.50 -23.74 -3.64
C ALA A 480 -16.29 -22.22 -3.72
N GLY A 481 -17.20 -21.46 -3.14
CA GLY A 481 -17.02 -20.05 -2.84
C GLY A 481 -16.89 -19.84 -1.33
N TYR A 482 -16.16 -18.80 -0.94
CA TYR A 482 -15.89 -18.44 0.44
C TYR A 482 -16.20 -16.96 0.68
N ALA A 483 -16.82 -16.67 1.82
CA ALA A 483 -16.97 -15.32 2.33
C ALA A 483 -15.62 -14.77 2.85
N PRO A 484 -15.51 -13.45 3.10
CA PRO A 484 -14.25 -12.82 3.53
C PRO A 484 -13.67 -13.37 4.85
N ASP A 485 -14.51 -13.97 5.69
CA ASP A 485 -14.15 -14.60 6.96
C ASP A 485 -13.66 -16.06 6.80
N GLY A 486 -13.69 -16.58 5.57
CA GLY A 486 -13.32 -17.95 5.24
C GLY A 486 -14.47 -18.97 5.33
N THR A 487 -15.68 -18.53 5.66
CA THR A 487 -16.87 -19.41 5.72
C THR A 487 -17.30 -19.82 4.32
N VAL A 488 -17.68 -21.08 4.13
CA VAL A 488 -18.15 -21.58 2.82
C VAL A 488 -19.52 -20.96 2.52
N LEU A 489 -19.71 -20.45 1.29
CA LEU A 489 -20.95 -19.77 0.91
C LEU A 489 -22.20 -20.63 1.05
N THR A 490 -22.10 -21.95 0.91
CA THR A 490 -23.23 -22.88 1.09
C THR A 490 -23.77 -22.93 2.53
N GLU A 491 -23.00 -22.42 3.50
CA GLU A 491 -23.40 -22.35 4.91
C GLU A 491 -24.01 -20.98 5.28
N LEU A 492 -24.03 -20.03 4.33
CA LEU A 492 -24.49 -18.66 4.55
C LEU A 492 -25.78 -18.39 3.75
N GLU A 493 -26.79 -17.82 4.41
CA GLU A 493 -28.01 -17.37 3.73
C GLU A 493 -27.85 -15.96 3.16
N GLU A 494 -27.18 -15.08 3.91
CA GLU A 494 -27.01 -13.66 3.56
C GLU A 494 -25.57 -13.19 3.79
N LEU A 495 -25.13 -12.24 2.96
CA LEU A 495 -23.83 -11.59 3.05
C LEU A 495 -23.99 -10.08 2.76
N GLU A 496 -23.12 -9.26 3.32
CA GLU A 496 -23.16 -7.80 3.09
C GLU A 496 -22.88 -7.47 1.62
N GLU A 497 -23.62 -6.51 1.06
CA GLU A 497 -23.47 -6.08 -0.34
C GLU A 497 -22.01 -5.68 -0.66
N ARG A 498 -21.58 -6.01 -1.89
CA ARG A 498 -20.20 -5.82 -2.37
C ARG A 498 -19.12 -6.53 -1.55
N SER A 499 -19.48 -7.51 -0.73
CA SER A 499 -18.48 -8.35 -0.07
C SER A 499 -17.68 -9.16 -1.10
N PRO A 500 -16.35 -9.28 -0.93
CA PRO A 500 -15.52 -10.09 -1.81
C PRO A 500 -15.74 -11.58 -1.53
N ILE A 501 -16.12 -12.33 -2.57
CA ILE A 501 -16.28 -13.78 -2.55
C ILE A 501 -15.03 -14.40 -3.17
N ALA A 502 -14.26 -15.14 -2.38
CA ALA A 502 -13.14 -15.91 -2.89
C ALA A 502 -13.64 -17.21 -3.52
N LEU A 503 -13.15 -17.54 -4.71
CA LEU A 503 -13.56 -18.75 -5.43
C LEU A 503 -12.40 -19.73 -5.48
N ARG A 504 -12.71 -21.00 -5.19
CA ARG A 504 -11.83 -22.12 -5.47
C ARG A 504 -12.25 -22.77 -6.78
N VAL A 505 -11.31 -22.86 -7.71
CA VAL A 505 -11.57 -23.28 -9.09
C VAL A 505 -10.73 -24.49 -9.44
N SER A 506 -11.32 -25.44 -10.17
CA SER A 506 -10.63 -26.60 -10.71
C SER A 506 -9.77 -26.22 -11.92
N LEU A 507 -8.50 -26.63 -11.91
CA LEU A 507 -7.60 -26.65 -13.07
C LEU A 507 -7.82 -27.88 -13.95
N GLY A 508 -8.72 -28.78 -13.55
CA GLY A 508 -8.97 -30.06 -14.21
C GLY A 508 -8.29 -31.24 -13.51
N PRO A 509 -8.52 -32.46 -14.00
CA PRO A 509 -7.88 -33.66 -13.48
C PRO A 509 -6.39 -33.70 -13.84
N ILE A 510 -5.59 -34.33 -12.98
CA ILE A 510 -4.15 -34.51 -13.23
C ILE A 510 -3.96 -35.42 -14.45
N PRO A 511 -3.18 -35.00 -15.47
CA PRO A 511 -3.14 -35.69 -16.77
C PRO A 511 -2.21 -36.92 -16.83
N ALA A 512 -1.43 -37.20 -15.78
CA ALA A 512 -0.52 -38.35 -15.74
C ALA A 512 -1.17 -39.62 -15.18
N ALA A 513 -0.94 -40.76 -15.84
CA ALA A 513 -1.42 -42.06 -15.41
C ALA A 513 -0.38 -43.17 -15.64
N ALA A 514 -0.45 -44.24 -14.83
CA ALA A 514 0.35 -45.45 -15.03
C ALA A 514 0.07 -46.08 -16.41
N GLY A 515 1.11 -46.61 -17.06
CA GLY A 515 1.05 -47.20 -18.39
C GLY A 515 1.25 -46.22 -19.56
N GLN A 516 1.38 -44.92 -19.30
CA GLN A 516 1.81 -43.93 -20.30
C GLN A 516 3.33 -43.89 -20.44
N SER A 517 3.85 -43.46 -21.59
CA SER A 517 5.28 -43.22 -21.74
C SER A 517 5.73 -42.10 -20.80
N ALA A 518 6.93 -42.19 -20.23
CA ALA A 518 7.43 -41.19 -19.31
C ALA A 518 7.54 -39.79 -19.96
N ASP A 519 7.85 -39.74 -21.26
CA ASP A 519 7.97 -38.48 -22.00
C ASP A 519 6.60 -37.85 -22.29
N ASP A 520 5.60 -38.63 -22.71
CA ASP A 520 4.25 -38.12 -22.96
C ASP A 520 3.60 -37.65 -21.65
N ALA A 521 3.78 -38.41 -20.56
CA ALA A 521 3.27 -38.05 -19.25
C ALA A 521 3.94 -36.78 -18.71
N ARG A 522 5.25 -36.63 -18.89
CA ARG A 522 5.98 -35.40 -18.52
C ARG A 522 5.46 -34.21 -19.32
N ALA A 523 5.34 -34.34 -20.64
CA ALA A 523 4.82 -33.27 -21.49
C ALA A 523 3.39 -32.86 -21.11
N ALA A 524 2.54 -33.83 -20.76
CA ALA A 524 1.17 -33.56 -20.33
C ALA A 524 1.10 -32.84 -18.97
N LEU A 525 1.96 -33.21 -18.01
CA LEU A 525 2.07 -32.53 -16.72
C LEU A 525 2.58 -31.10 -16.87
N GLU A 526 3.66 -30.90 -17.63
CA GLU A 526 4.24 -29.58 -17.89
C GLU A 526 3.26 -28.67 -18.63
N ALA A 527 2.49 -29.20 -19.59
CA ALA A 527 1.44 -28.46 -20.28
C ALA A 527 0.29 -28.03 -19.35
N ALA A 528 0.02 -28.82 -18.30
CA ALA A 528 -0.93 -28.47 -17.25
C ALA A 528 -0.32 -27.54 -16.18
N GLY A 529 0.98 -27.26 -16.24
CA GLY A 529 1.69 -26.41 -15.27
C GLY A 529 2.14 -27.16 -14.02
N LEU A 530 2.28 -28.49 -14.06
CA LEU A 530 2.85 -29.33 -13.00
C LEU A 530 4.30 -29.72 -13.34
N GLU A 531 5.10 -29.98 -12.32
CA GLU A 531 6.43 -30.54 -12.48
C GLU A 531 6.40 -32.07 -12.42
N ALA A 532 7.30 -32.73 -13.14
CA ALA A 532 7.38 -34.19 -13.17
C ALA A 532 8.76 -34.68 -12.70
N ASP A 533 8.79 -35.40 -11.58
CA ASP A 533 9.99 -36.10 -11.11
C ASP A 533 9.86 -37.61 -11.37
N PHE A 534 10.50 -38.03 -12.45
CA PHE A 534 10.58 -39.43 -12.89
C PHE A 534 12.00 -39.98 -12.76
N SER A 535 12.72 -39.57 -11.71
CA SER A 535 14.09 -40.04 -11.44
C SER A 535 14.16 -41.46 -10.87
N ALA A 536 13.05 -41.99 -10.36
CA ALA A 536 12.96 -43.36 -9.86
C ALA A 536 12.78 -44.35 -11.02
N GLU A 537 13.61 -45.39 -11.03
CA GLU A 537 13.62 -46.41 -12.07
C GLU A 537 13.54 -47.82 -11.44
N GLU A 538 12.73 -48.70 -12.01
CA GLU A 538 12.58 -50.09 -11.56
C GLU A 538 12.45 -51.05 -12.75
N HIS A 539 12.95 -52.27 -12.61
CA HIS A 539 12.74 -53.32 -13.60
C HIS A 539 11.34 -53.91 -13.47
N SER A 540 10.63 -54.06 -14.59
CA SER A 540 9.32 -54.70 -14.63
C SER A 540 9.23 -55.67 -15.80
N ALA A 541 8.77 -56.90 -15.53
CA ALA A 541 8.51 -57.88 -16.58
C ALA A 541 7.23 -57.55 -17.38
N ASP A 542 6.29 -56.82 -16.77
CA ASP A 542 4.96 -56.54 -17.34
C ASP A 542 4.89 -55.18 -18.05
N VAL A 543 5.78 -54.24 -17.71
CA VAL A 543 5.77 -52.86 -18.23
C VAL A 543 6.99 -52.63 -19.15
N PRO A 544 6.80 -52.25 -20.43
CA PRO A 544 7.91 -51.98 -21.34
C PRO A 544 8.84 -50.87 -20.85
N ALA A 545 10.11 -50.91 -21.29
CA ALA A 545 11.08 -49.89 -20.95
C ALA A 545 10.63 -48.48 -21.40
N GLY A 546 10.81 -47.48 -20.54
CA GLY A 546 10.42 -46.09 -20.79
C GLY A 546 8.95 -45.75 -20.49
N VAL A 547 8.18 -46.69 -19.94
CA VAL A 547 6.77 -46.51 -19.54
C VAL A 547 6.68 -46.39 -18.02
N LEU A 548 5.75 -45.57 -17.53
CA LEU A 548 5.51 -45.39 -16.09
C LEU A 548 4.85 -46.63 -15.47
N ILE A 549 5.50 -47.20 -14.46
CA ILE A 549 4.97 -48.29 -13.62
C ILE A 549 3.92 -47.73 -12.66
N SER A 550 4.24 -46.63 -12.00
CA SER A 550 3.34 -45.96 -11.06
C SER A 550 3.52 -44.45 -11.09
N VAL A 551 2.45 -43.75 -10.75
CA VAL A 551 2.43 -42.29 -10.57
C VAL A 551 1.89 -42.05 -9.17
N THR A 552 2.65 -41.31 -8.37
CA THR A 552 2.29 -40.97 -6.99
C THR A 552 2.07 -39.48 -6.86
N VAL A 553 0.86 -39.13 -6.44
CA VAL A 553 0.43 -37.77 -6.16
C VAL A 553 0.29 -37.64 -4.64
N PRO A 554 0.83 -36.57 -4.01
CA PRO A 554 0.62 -36.31 -2.59
C PRO A 554 -0.88 -36.23 -2.25
N SER A 555 -1.34 -37.01 -1.27
CA SER A 555 -2.76 -37.06 -0.86
C SER A 555 -3.07 -36.20 0.37
N ASP A 556 -2.06 -35.60 0.98
CA ASP A 556 -2.15 -34.78 2.19
C ASP A 556 -2.62 -33.36 1.90
N ARG A 557 -2.57 -32.93 0.63
CA ARG A 557 -2.99 -31.61 0.17
C ARG A 557 -3.54 -31.65 -1.24
N HIS A 558 -4.28 -30.60 -1.60
CA HIS A 558 -4.66 -30.37 -3.00
C HIS A 558 -3.42 -29.97 -3.82
N MET A 559 -3.33 -30.51 -5.03
CA MET A 559 -2.30 -30.15 -6.00
C MET A 559 -2.60 -28.79 -6.61
N ARG A 560 -1.55 -28.01 -6.84
CA ARG A 560 -1.58 -26.66 -7.43
C ARG A 560 -0.58 -26.59 -8.58
N ALA A 561 -0.70 -25.55 -9.41
CA ALA A 561 0.31 -25.28 -10.43
C ALA A 561 1.70 -25.10 -9.79
N GLY A 562 2.72 -25.69 -10.42
CA GLY A 562 4.10 -25.75 -9.94
C GLY A 562 4.41 -26.93 -9.00
N ASP A 563 3.40 -27.70 -8.58
CA ASP A 563 3.66 -28.87 -7.74
C ASP A 563 4.25 -30.04 -8.53
N THR A 564 5.07 -30.84 -7.84
CA THR A 564 5.75 -31.99 -8.43
C THR A 564 4.94 -33.27 -8.27
N VAL A 565 4.71 -33.97 -9.38
CA VAL A 565 4.20 -35.34 -9.43
C VAL A 565 5.37 -36.30 -9.58
N THR A 566 5.43 -37.31 -8.70
CA THR A 566 6.49 -38.33 -8.74
C THR A 566 6.03 -39.58 -9.48
N GLY A 567 6.94 -40.26 -10.15
CA GLY A 567 6.64 -41.51 -10.85
C GLY A 567 7.84 -42.43 -10.99
N VAL A 568 7.56 -43.72 -11.17
CA VAL A 568 8.59 -44.76 -11.37
C VAL A 568 8.58 -45.21 -12.82
N VAL A 569 9.71 -45.12 -13.50
CA VAL A 569 9.88 -45.53 -14.90
C VAL A 569 10.37 -46.98 -14.98
N SER A 570 9.78 -47.76 -15.88
CA SER A 570 10.23 -49.11 -16.15
C SER A 570 11.53 -49.11 -16.96
N LEU A 571 12.52 -49.88 -16.50
CA LEU A 571 13.71 -50.25 -17.27
C LEU A 571 13.47 -51.48 -18.18
N GLY A 572 12.25 -52.01 -18.20
CA GLY A 572 11.93 -53.29 -18.80
C GLY A 572 12.35 -54.48 -17.94
N PRO A 573 12.26 -55.71 -18.47
CA PRO A 573 12.63 -56.91 -17.72
C PRO A 573 14.13 -56.89 -17.38
N ARG A 574 14.47 -57.42 -16.21
CA ARG A 574 15.87 -57.56 -15.80
C ARG A 574 16.53 -58.62 -16.67
N MET A 575 17.63 -58.24 -17.33
CA MET A 575 18.41 -59.13 -18.18
C MET A 575 19.60 -59.69 -17.38
N VAL A 576 19.87 -60.98 -17.53
CA VAL A 576 20.98 -61.71 -16.91
C VAL A 576 21.75 -62.44 -18.00
N GLU A 577 23.08 -62.43 -17.92
CA GLU A 577 23.93 -63.23 -18.81
C GLU A 577 23.90 -64.71 -18.42
N VAL A 578 23.75 -65.58 -19.40
CA VAL A 578 23.82 -67.03 -19.18
C VAL A 578 25.27 -67.43 -18.88
N PRO A 579 25.57 -68.03 -17.71
CA PRO A 579 26.92 -68.49 -17.39
C PRO A 579 27.32 -69.68 -18.28
N ASP A 580 28.61 -69.80 -18.57
CA ASP A 580 29.16 -70.99 -19.23
C ASP A 580 29.24 -72.14 -18.23
N VAL A 581 28.40 -73.16 -18.40
CA VAL A 581 28.37 -74.33 -17.51
C VAL A 581 28.78 -75.62 -18.22
N VAL A 582 29.21 -75.53 -19.48
CA VAL A 582 29.66 -76.70 -20.27
C VAL A 582 30.95 -77.26 -19.65
N GLY A 583 30.96 -78.57 -19.39
CA GLY A 583 32.09 -79.25 -18.74
C GLY A 583 32.16 -79.06 -17.23
N MET A 584 31.19 -78.40 -16.59
CA MET A 584 31.06 -78.38 -15.14
C MET A 584 30.30 -79.63 -14.63
N PRO A 585 30.61 -80.11 -13.41
CA PRO A 585 29.81 -81.13 -12.74
C PRO A 585 28.35 -80.70 -12.61
N ILE A 586 27.38 -81.63 -12.78
CA ILE A 586 25.94 -81.32 -12.73
C ILE A 586 25.54 -80.44 -11.52
N PRO A 587 25.95 -80.74 -10.27
CA PRO A 587 25.56 -79.93 -9.12
C PRO A 587 26.12 -78.50 -9.13
N ASP A 588 27.31 -78.32 -9.72
CA ASP A 588 27.94 -77.00 -9.83
C ASP A 588 27.32 -76.18 -10.96
N ALA A 589 26.96 -76.82 -12.07
CA ALA A 589 26.24 -76.21 -13.18
C ALA A 589 24.84 -75.73 -12.78
N LEU A 590 24.05 -76.58 -12.10
CA LEU A 590 22.73 -76.20 -11.59
C LEU A 590 22.80 -75.00 -10.66
N ARG A 591 23.75 -75.03 -9.73
CA ARG A 591 24.00 -73.92 -8.80
C ARG A 591 24.42 -72.64 -9.51
N ALA A 592 25.30 -72.71 -10.51
CA ALA A 592 25.72 -71.54 -11.28
C ALA A 592 24.56 -70.88 -12.05
N ILE A 593 23.64 -71.68 -12.61
CA ILE A 593 22.44 -71.19 -13.31
C ILE A 593 21.45 -70.57 -12.31
N GLU A 594 21.23 -71.22 -11.17
CA GLU A 594 20.36 -70.68 -10.11
C GLU A 594 20.93 -69.41 -9.46
N GLU A 595 22.25 -69.35 -9.22
CA GLU A 595 22.96 -68.17 -8.69
C GLU A 595 22.91 -66.98 -9.67
N ALA A 596 22.83 -67.24 -10.97
CA ALA A 596 22.57 -66.23 -11.99
C ALA A 596 21.10 -65.76 -12.00
N GLY A 597 20.18 -66.43 -11.28
CA GLY A 597 18.75 -66.10 -11.28
C GLY A 597 17.99 -66.68 -12.47
N LEU A 598 18.50 -67.74 -13.08
CA LEU A 598 17.87 -68.48 -14.19
C LEU A 598 17.33 -69.83 -13.69
N GLN A 599 16.44 -70.47 -14.45
CA GLN A 599 15.87 -71.77 -14.09
C GLN A 599 16.55 -72.89 -14.89
N PRO A 600 17.29 -73.82 -14.26
CA PRO A 600 17.87 -74.94 -14.98
C PRO A 600 16.80 -75.99 -15.36
N ASP A 601 16.80 -76.44 -16.61
CA ASP A 601 16.03 -77.59 -17.08
C ASP A 601 16.97 -78.71 -17.52
N LEU A 602 17.25 -79.65 -16.60
CA LEU A 602 18.23 -80.71 -16.81
C LEU A 602 17.60 -81.95 -17.43
N THR A 603 18.07 -82.32 -18.61
CA THR A 603 17.81 -83.62 -19.25
C THR A 603 19.03 -84.53 -19.10
N THR A 604 18.89 -85.63 -18.34
CA THR A 604 19.98 -86.60 -18.15
C THR A 604 19.49 -88.04 -18.00
N ASN A 605 20.32 -88.99 -18.43
CA ASN A 605 20.14 -90.43 -18.18
C ASN A 605 20.87 -90.91 -16.91
N ILE A 606 21.54 -90.02 -16.19
CA ILE A 606 22.30 -90.32 -14.98
C ILE A 606 21.38 -90.27 -13.76
N PRO A 607 21.30 -91.33 -12.94
CA PRO A 607 20.55 -91.29 -11.69
C PRO A 607 21.08 -90.21 -10.73
N GLU A 608 20.17 -89.47 -10.07
CA GLU A 608 20.47 -88.36 -9.14
C GLU A 608 21.60 -88.65 -8.12
N PRO A 609 21.69 -89.84 -7.49
CA PRO A 609 22.77 -90.13 -6.54
C PRO A 609 24.18 -90.13 -7.15
N LEU A 610 24.28 -90.17 -8.48
CA LEU A 610 25.54 -90.21 -9.22
C LEU A 610 25.91 -88.87 -9.86
N TRP A 611 25.13 -87.80 -9.67
CA TRP A 611 25.41 -86.49 -10.25
C TRP A 611 26.73 -85.86 -9.78
N GLY A 612 27.23 -86.24 -8.60
CA GLY A 612 28.56 -85.83 -8.11
C GLY A 612 29.71 -86.77 -8.48
N ALA A 613 29.46 -87.82 -9.28
CA ALA A 613 30.50 -88.77 -9.66
C ALA A 613 31.40 -88.20 -10.77
N PRO A 614 32.70 -88.59 -10.83
CA PRO A 614 33.58 -88.19 -11.92
C PRO A 614 33.02 -88.59 -13.29
N GLY A 615 32.90 -87.63 -14.21
CA GLY A 615 32.35 -87.81 -15.56
C GLY A 615 30.86 -87.49 -15.69
N ALA A 616 30.17 -87.09 -14.62
CA ALA A 616 28.80 -86.58 -14.67
C ALA A 616 28.79 -85.04 -14.89
N ASP A 617 29.29 -84.62 -16.05
CA ASP A 617 29.44 -83.21 -16.43
C ASP A 617 28.40 -82.78 -17.48
N ILE A 618 28.11 -81.48 -17.57
CA ILE A 618 27.24 -80.91 -18.61
C ILE A 618 27.94 -81.01 -19.98
N VAL A 619 27.24 -81.57 -20.97
CA VAL A 619 27.75 -81.77 -22.32
C VAL A 619 27.32 -80.66 -23.28
N SER A 620 26.11 -80.13 -23.08
CA SER A 620 25.61 -78.97 -23.82
C SER A 620 24.64 -78.15 -22.99
N GLN A 621 24.57 -76.86 -23.32
CA GLN A 621 23.55 -75.92 -22.86
C GLN A 621 22.79 -75.38 -24.06
N GLY A 622 21.48 -75.17 -23.91
CA GLY A 622 20.58 -74.74 -24.99
C GLY A 622 20.68 -73.26 -25.34
N THR A 623 21.13 -72.42 -24.41
CA THR A 623 21.34 -70.97 -24.59
C THR A 623 22.83 -70.68 -24.60
N GLU A 624 23.31 -69.82 -25.49
CA GLU A 624 24.76 -69.57 -25.63
C GLU A 624 25.32 -68.88 -24.37
N ALA A 625 26.54 -69.26 -23.96
CA ALA A 625 27.21 -68.60 -22.85
C ALA A 625 27.47 -67.12 -23.19
N GLY A 626 27.14 -66.22 -22.26
CA GLY A 626 27.22 -64.78 -22.44
C GLY A 626 26.02 -64.16 -23.18
N GLU A 627 25.03 -64.96 -23.60
CA GLU A 627 23.76 -64.43 -24.11
C GLU A 627 22.96 -63.80 -22.97
N SER A 628 22.38 -62.61 -23.19
CA SER A 628 21.53 -61.95 -22.20
C SER A 628 20.08 -62.42 -22.34
N VAL A 629 19.53 -63.04 -21.30
CA VAL A 629 18.14 -63.50 -21.23
C VAL A 629 17.41 -62.85 -20.05
N VAL A 630 16.08 -62.90 -20.05
CA VAL A 630 15.28 -62.36 -18.93
C VAL A 630 15.52 -63.19 -17.66
N GLU A 631 15.66 -62.54 -16.51
CA GLU A 631 15.75 -63.18 -15.20
C GLU A 631 14.58 -64.17 -15.01
N GLY A 632 14.88 -65.38 -14.56
CA GLY A 632 13.92 -66.49 -14.45
C GLY A 632 13.67 -67.27 -15.74
N ALA A 633 14.33 -66.93 -16.86
CA ALA A 633 14.27 -67.74 -18.07
C ALA A 633 14.86 -69.15 -17.85
N THR A 634 14.30 -70.12 -18.56
CA THR A 634 14.73 -71.52 -18.48
C THR A 634 15.95 -71.75 -19.38
N VAL A 635 17.00 -72.35 -18.83
CA VAL A 635 18.19 -72.78 -19.58
C VAL A 635 18.19 -74.31 -19.63
N ALA A 636 18.01 -74.86 -20.83
CA ALA A 636 18.08 -76.30 -21.06
C ALA A 636 19.52 -76.79 -20.92
N LEU A 637 19.73 -77.85 -20.15
CA LEU A 637 21.03 -78.47 -19.89
C LEU A 637 20.96 -79.97 -20.23
N ASP A 638 21.93 -80.47 -20.97
CA ASP A 638 22.06 -81.90 -21.25
C ASP A 638 23.31 -82.47 -20.57
N ALA A 639 23.14 -83.57 -19.85
CA ALA A 639 24.23 -84.32 -19.26
C ALA A 639 24.15 -85.81 -19.61
N THR A 640 25.22 -86.37 -20.15
CA THR A 640 25.30 -87.79 -20.52
C THR A 640 26.63 -88.38 -20.04
N TYR A 641 26.57 -89.62 -19.53
CA TYR A 641 27.74 -90.39 -19.09
C TYR A 641 28.64 -90.86 -20.23
#